data_AF-A0A962QZF0-F1
#
_entry.id   AF-A0A962QZF0-F1
#
_cell.length_a   1.000
_cell.length_b   1.000
_cell.length_c   1.000
_cell.angle_alpha   90.00
_cell.angle_beta   90.00
_cell.angle_gamma   90.00
#
_symmetry.space_group_name_H-M   'P 1'
#
loop_
_entity.id
_entity.type
_entity.pdbx_description
1 polymer ?
#
loop_
_entity_poly.entity_id
_entity_poly.type
_entity_poly.pdbx_seq_one_letter_code
_entity_poly.pdbx_strand_id
1 'polypeptide(L)'
;WIAENCTACGNCYTVCPDTAIPGLVNEVSQVLDTVVTRVKKKGHPVQHLPRAVRKLEQGLRGLLGTAAETDPVGELLQEAITATVNAPGLGEDERTELKREFGWFNEELDGFQFALSRPYYTLPEKKAAGSGGLLSITVNPYTCKGCMECVEVCEDAALIPVRQTGESVQRLKSQWDLWLDLPTTPPKYIRVDDLEQGIGALETILLDKEAYGGLASGDGACLGCSEKTVMHLFVATVESLMQPRVKAQVARLDDLIARLQQHIQLQLVQEVNVSDSDALANILANNGDHDITLSDIASKMEAMQGSHPIDPAWLQRVSRLLAQLKDLRWRYVEGSNGRGRAPMGMLNATGCTSVWGSTYPFNPYPFPWSNHLFQDSASLAMGVYEGHMAKMAEGFKTIRAAELELAGQYNEGEHEEFFRYFTWEQFSDEEFLLCPPVVAVGGDGAMYDIGFQNLSRAMMSGKPIKILVVDTQVYSNTGGQACTSGFVGQVSDMSQFGKVNKGKEEVRKEIGLIAMAHRTTYVLQGTIAHANHMIEGFIQGLMARRPALFNLYTSCQPEHGIGDDMGHHQAKLAVESRAYPLFRYNPDLGKTPQECFELDGNPAVYEDWPSYTLNYLEGSREKTMELPMTFADFAMTEARFRKHFRMAPPDTWHENMVPLAEFLQLEEGDREGKFPFIWTIDKRQHLSRLLVDATMVRSCEERRDFWVMLKAIAGVAPAAPDTSGDLQEQARRDVVRKIASGLLRLAEGGELAADPGDDLIASTASEAGSEPAAAPSGEGYMAPWIDTEDCTACDECTNLNGAIFAYNEQKKAYIKDPRGGPYRDLVKAAEKCTAQVIHPGTPADPNEKDVAKWIARGAKYN
;
A
#
# COMPACT_ATOMS: atom_id res chain seq x y z
N TRP A 1 7.60 8.24 21.48
CA TRP A 1 7.20 6.86 21.21
C TRP A 1 7.25 6.09 22.51
N ILE A 2 6.17 5.41 22.83
CA ILE A 2 5.99 4.53 23.99
C ILE A 2 5.90 3.13 23.40
N ALA A 3 6.94 2.33 23.56
CA ALA A 3 7.13 1.08 22.84
C ALA A 3 6.11 0.01 23.30
N GLU A 4 5.81 0.03 24.59
CA GLU A 4 4.92 -0.86 25.32
C GLU A 4 3.46 -0.80 24.83
N ASN A 5 3.08 0.34 24.23
CA ASN A 5 1.75 0.53 23.67
C ASN A 5 1.67 0.13 22.19
N CYS A 6 2.80 -0.17 21.53
CA CYS A 6 2.82 -0.29 20.08
C CYS A 6 2.31 -1.65 19.61
N THR A 7 1.14 -1.68 18.96
CA THR A 7 0.54 -2.90 18.40
C THR A 7 1.11 -3.30 17.03
N ALA A 8 2.03 -2.50 16.49
CA ALA A 8 2.61 -2.68 15.17
C ALA A 8 1.62 -2.58 13.98
N CYS A 9 0.58 -1.74 14.10
CA CYS A 9 -0.40 -1.49 13.04
C CYS A 9 0.18 -0.85 11.78
N GLY A 10 1.23 -0.02 11.90
CA GLY A 10 1.93 0.60 10.78
C GLY A 10 1.32 1.88 10.22
N ASN A 11 0.18 2.34 10.76
CA ASN A 11 -0.50 3.56 10.31
C ASN A 11 0.42 4.79 10.35
N CYS A 12 1.23 4.94 11.41
CA CYS A 12 2.04 6.13 11.64
C CYS A 12 3.11 6.36 10.55
N TYR A 13 3.80 5.31 10.10
CA TYR A 13 4.81 5.42 9.05
C TYR A 13 4.22 5.42 7.66
N THR A 14 3.01 4.89 7.49
CA THR A 14 2.26 4.87 6.22
C THR A 14 1.75 6.26 5.85
N VAL A 15 1.28 7.04 6.84
CA VAL A 15 0.74 8.38 6.59
C VAL A 15 1.80 9.48 6.56
N CYS A 16 3.02 9.20 7.03
CA CYS A 16 4.04 10.23 7.24
C CYS A 16 4.47 10.92 5.93
N PRO A 17 4.14 12.21 5.72
CA PRO A 17 4.46 12.90 4.48
C PRO A 17 5.96 13.18 4.33
N ASP A 18 6.69 13.31 5.43
CA ASP A 18 8.10 13.68 5.41
C ASP A 18 9.07 12.51 5.65
N THR A 19 8.62 11.26 5.42
CA THR A 19 9.46 10.06 5.57
C THR A 19 10.25 10.06 6.88
N ALA A 20 9.62 10.55 7.95
CA ALA A 20 10.31 10.97 9.16
C ALA A 20 10.14 10.00 10.33
N ILE A 21 9.29 8.98 10.23
CA ILE A 21 9.00 8.05 11.32
C ILE A 21 9.06 6.58 10.88
N PRO A 22 10.21 6.08 10.39
CA PRO A 22 10.28 4.71 9.87
C PRO A 22 10.02 3.65 10.96
N GLY A 23 9.36 2.57 10.56
CA GLY A 23 9.37 1.31 11.28
C GLY A 23 10.56 0.45 10.89
N LEU A 24 11.12 -0.28 11.85
CA LEU A 24 12.21 -1.22 11.61
C LEU A 24 12.10 -2.44 12.53
N VAL A 25 12.17 -3.64 11.96
CA VAL A 25 12.16 -4.89 12.73
C VAL A 25 13.52 -5.55 12.61
N ASN A 26 14.19 -5.78 13.74
CA ASN A 26 15.50 -6.43 13.77
C ASN A 26 15.47 -7.68 14.66
N GLU A 27 16.30 -8.67 14.33
CA GLU A 27 16.54 -9.79 15.23
C GLU A 27 17.35 -9.33 16.45
N VAL A 28 17.16 -9.99 17.60
CA VAL A 28 17.90 -9.69 18.83
C VAL A 28 19.42 -9.70 18.57
N SER A 29 19.92 -10.69 17.83
CA SER A 29 21.32 -10.79 17.42
C SER A 29 21.81 -9.59 16.61
N GLN A 30 21.01 -9.11 15.65
CA GLN A 30 21.34 -7.95 14.82
C GLN A 30 21.49 -6.69 15.66
N VAL A 31 20.58 -6.46 16.61
CA VAL A 31 20.65 -5.31 17.53
C VAL A 31 21.94 -5.37 18.33
N LEU A 32 22.21 -6.50 18.99
CA LEU A 32 23.38 -6.64 19.86
C LEU A 32 24.70 -6.53 19.07
N ASP A 33 24.79 -7.17 17.90
CA ASP A 33 25.99 -7.15 17.05
C ASP A 33 26.25 -5.74 16.47
N THR A 34 25.21 -4.97 16.12
CA THR A 34 25.33 -3.56 15.71
C THR A 34 25.91 -2.71 16.83
N VAL A 35 25.38 -2.81 18.05
CA VAL A 35 25.85 -2.01 19.20
C VAL A 35 27.32 -2.35 19.52
N VAL A 36 27.71 -3.62 19.52
CA VAL A 36 29.13 -4.02 19.69
C VAL A 36 30.03 -3.41 18.62
N THR A 37 29.57 -3.38 17.38
CA THR A 37 30.30 -2.78 16.26
C THR A 37 30.48 -1.28 16.46
N ARG A 38 29.47 -0.58 16.96
CA ARG A 38 29.54 0.85 17.28
C ARG A 38 30.52 1.16 18.42
N VAL A 39 30.49 0.37 19.50
CA VAL A 39 31.46 0.49 20.61
C VAL A 39 32.90 0.37 20.08
N LYS A 40 33.17 -0.62 19.20
CA LYS A 40 34.49 -0.77 18.54
C LYS A 40 34.86 0.42 17.67
N LYS A 41 33.91 0.94 16.89
CA LYS A 41 34.11 2.07 15.97
C LYS A 41 34.49 3.36 16.71
N LYS A 42 34.03 3.55 17.95
CA LYS A 42 34.46 4.67 18.82
C LYS A 42 35.84 4.49 19.46
N GLY A 43 36.54 3.39 19.17
CA GLY A 43 37.91 3.15 19.65
C GLY A 43 37.99 2.58 21.06
N HIS A 44 36.88 2.12 21.62
CA HIS A 44 36.89 1.46 22.94
C HIS A 44 37.54 0.06 22.85
N PRO A 45 38.48 -0.27 23.75
CA PRO A 45 39.09 -1.60 23.78
C PRO A 45 38.09 -2.62 24.33
N VAL A 46 37.53 -3.47 23.46
CA VAL A 46 36.60 -4.53 23.84
C VAL A 46 37.25 -5.90 23.76
N GLN A 47 37.53 -6.51 24.92
CA GLN A 47 38.12 -7.84 25.03
C GLN A 47 37.06 -8.89 25.37
N HIS A 48 36.11 -8.58 26.27
CA HIS A 48 35.16 -9.55 26.82
C HIS A 48 33.76 -9.45 26.19
N LEU A 49 33.34 -8.25 25.78
CA LEU A 49 32.01 -7.90 25.31
C LEU A 49 31.54 -8.75 24.13
N PRO A 50 32.32 -9.00 23.06
CA PRO A 50 31.84 -9.81 21.93
C PRO A 50 31.45 -11.24 22.33
N ARG A 51 32.15 -11.82 23.32
CA ARG A 51 31.83 -13.14 23.84
C ARG A 51 30.69 -13.09 24.85
N ALA A 52 30.65 -12.06 25.70
CA ALA A 52 29.60 -11.87 26.70
C ALA A 52 28.23 -11.63 26.05
N VAL A 53 28.19 -10.92 24.90
CA VAL A 53 26.96 -10.63 24.16
C VAL A 53 26.24 -11.91 23.70
N ARG A 54 26.96 -12.99 23.38
CA ARG A 54 26.32 -14.28 23.06
C ARG A 54 25.60 -14.92 24.26
N LYS A 55 26.15 -14.75 25.46
CA LYS A 55 25.47 -15.19 26.71
C LYS A 55 24.30 -14.27 27.07
N LEU A 56 24.49 -12.96 26.89
CA LEU A 56 23.44 -11.95 27.04
C LEU A 56 22.25 -12.28 26.14
N GLU A 57 22.50 -12.59 24.86
CA GLU A 57 21.45 -12.93 23.90
C GLU A 57 20.61 -14.12 24.39
N GLN A 58 21.25 -15.18 24.88
CA GLN A 58 20.55 -16.35 25.41
C GLN A 58 19.69 -16.00 26.64
N GLY A 59 20.24 -15.24 27.58
CA GLY A 59 19.51 -14.79 28.77
C GLY A 59 18.32 -13.89 28.42
N LEU A 60 18.55 -12.93 27.52
CA LEU A 60 17.53 -12.00 27.04
C LEU A 60 16.39 -12.74 26.35
N ARG A 61 16.69 -13.66 25.42
CA ARG A 61 15.64 -14.47 24.76
C ARG A 61 14.78 -15.26 25.76
N GLY A 62 15.38 -15.75 26.85
CA GLY A 62 14.65 -16.40 27.94
C GLY A 62 13.67 -15.46 28.63
N LEU A 63 14.09 -14.24 28.95
CA LEU A 63 13.22 -13.22 29.56
C LEU A 63 12.11 -12.79 28.60
N LEU A 64 12.46 -12.47 27.35
CA LEU A 64 11.49 -12.03 26.33
C LEU A 64 10.45 -13.12 26.02
N GLY A 65 10.82 -14.40 26.06
CA GLY A 65 9.89 -15.51 25.82
C GLY A 65 8.79 -15.66 26.88
N THR A 66 8.98 -15.06 28.07
CA THR A 66 7.97 -15.03 29.14
C THR A 66 7.32 -13.66 29.34
N ALA A 67 7.78 -12.65 28.60
CA ALA A 67 7.32 -11.28 28.72
C ALA A 67 5.97 -11.08 28.03
N ALA A 68 5.15 -10.18 28.58
CA ALA A 68 3.99 -9.66 27.89
C ALA A 68 4.40 -8.66 26.79
N GLU A 69 3.55 -8.46 25.80
CA GLU A 69 3.80 -7.47 24.72
C GLU A 69 3.94 -6.03 25.26
N THR A 70 3.35 -5.76 26.44
CA THR A 70 3.43 -4.48 27.14
C THR A 70 4.68 -4.34 28.02
N ASP A 71 5.51 -5.36 28.14
CA ASP A 71 6.69 -5.30 29.02
C ASP A 71 7.83 -4.50 28.37
N PRO A 72 8.53 -3.63 29.13
CA PRO A 72 9.58 -2.78 28.60
C PRO A 72 10.85 -3.60 28.26
N VAL A 73 11.11 -3.80 26.97
CA VAL A 73 12.30 -4.52 26.47
C VAL A 73 13.60 -3.94 27.01
N GLY A 74 13.66 -2.61 27.22
CA GLY A 74 14.82 -1.94 27.80
C GLY A 74 15.16 -2.43 29.21
N GLU A 75 14.17 -2.68 30.06
CA GLU A 75 14.39 -3.19 31.42
C GLU A 75 14.84 -4.67 31.40
N LEU A 76 14.22 -5.48 30.55
CA LEU A 76 14.59 -6.89 30.35
C LEU A 76 16.03 -7.02 29.82
N LEU A 77 16.45 -6.10 28.95
CA LEU A 77 17.83 -6.02 28.48
C LEU A 77 18.81 -5.68 29.63
N GLN A 78 18.48 -4.72 30.50
CA GLN A 78 19.31 -4.39 31.66
C GLN A 78 19.38 -5.54 32.68
N GLU A 79 18.28 -6.27 32.88
CA GLU A 79 18.25 -7.48 33.70
C GLU A 79 19.19 -8.55 33.12
N ALA A 80 19.11 -8.81 31.82
CA ALA A 80 19.97 -9.77 31.14
C ALA A 80 21.46 -9.35 31.18
N ILE A 81 21.78 -8.06 31.05
CA ILE A 81 23.14 -7.52 31.22
C ILE A 81 23.63 -7.78 32.65
N THR A 82 22.82 -7.46 33.64
CA THR A 82 23.15 -7.66 35.06
C THR A 82 23.41 -9.12 35.38
N ALA A 83 22.56 -10.03 34.87
CA ALA A 83 22.75 -11.47 35.00
C ALA A 83 24.04 -11.95 34.32
N THR A 84 24.35 -11.43 33.14
CA THR A 84 25.58 -11.77 32.38
C THR A 84 26.84 -11.34 33.13
N VAL A 85 26.84 -10.13 33.71
CA VAL A 85 27.96 -9.59 34.50
C VAL A 85 28.16 -10.37 35.82
N ASN A 86 27.07 -10.83 36.43
CA ASN A 86 27.11 -11.55 37.71
C ASN A 86 27.22 -13.07 37.55
N ALA A 87 27.45 -13.57 36.34
CA ALA A 87 27.49 -14.99 36.07
C ALA A 87 28.57 -15.71 36.92
N PRO A 88 28.25 -16.87 37.52
CA PRO A 88 29.20 -17.63 38.31
C PRO A 88 30.37 -18.11 37.44
N GLY A 89 31.60 -17.92 37.93
CA GLY A 89 32.84 -18.29 37.22
C GLY A 89 33.59 -17.15 36.54
N LEU A 90 33.06 -15.92 36.54
CA LEU A 90 33.81 -14.70 36.16
C LEU A 90 34.72 -14.25 37.32
N GLY A 91 36.02 -14.07 37.06
CA GLY A 91 36.96 -13.48 38.01
C GLY A 91 36.63 -12.01 38.32
N GLU A 92 37.11 -11.46 39.44
CA GLU A 92 36.81 -10.08 39.85
C GLU A 92 37.33 -9.03 38.84
N ASP A 93 38.53 -9.23 38.30
CA ASP A 93 39.12 -8.33 37.29
C ASP A 93 38.31 -8.38 35.99
N GLU A 94 38.02 -9.58 35.49
CA GLU A 94 37.19 -9.79 34.28
C GLU A 94 35.78 -9.19 34.44
N ARG A 95 35.17 -9.34 35.62
CA ARG A 95 33.86 -8.72 35.93
C ARG A 95 33.93 -7.20 35.91
N THR A 96 35.01 -6.61 36.40
CA THR A 96 35.19 -5.15 36.45
C THR A 96 35.36 -4.59 35.05
N GLU A 97 36.16 -5.25 34.21
CA GLU A 97 36.34 -4.85 32.81
C GLU A 97 35.05 -5.04 32.00
N LEU A 98 34.35 -6.16 32.19
CA LEU A 98 33.08 -6.41 31.51
C LEU A 98 32.00 -5.39 31.89
N LYS A 99 31.93 -4.95 33.15
CA LYS A 99 31.06 -3.85 33.57
C LYS A 99 31.35 -2.55 32.83
N ARG A 100 32.64 -2.23 32.65
CA ARG A 100 33.06 -1.04 31.90
C ARG A 100 32.66 -1.16 30.42
N GLU A 101 32.87 -2.32 29.81
CA GLU A 101 32.51 -2.56 28.41
C GLU A 101 30.99 -2.53 28.19
N PHE A 102 30.18 -3.07 29.12
CA PHE A 102 28.73 -2.92 29.08
C PHE A 102 28.26 -1.48 29.38
N GLY A 103 29.06 -0.68 30.10
CA GLY A 103 28.83 0.76 30.23
C GLY A 103 28.82 1.44 28.86
N TRP A 104 29.86 1.20 28.04
CA TRP A 104 29.93 1.72 26.67
C TRP A 104 28.83 1.15 25.77
N PHE A 105 28.46 -0.12 25.96
CA PHE A 105 27.34 -0.73 25.24
C PHE A 105 26.02 0.00 25.53
N ASN A 106 25.74 0.33 26.80
CA ASN A 106 24.55 1.08 27.20
C ASN A 106 24.59 2.55 26.71
N GLU A 107 25.77 3.17 26.69
CA GLU A 107 25.96 4.51 26.10
C GLU A 107 25.66 4.51 24.60
N GLU A 108 26.01 3.46 23.86
CA GLU A 108 25.68 3.34 22.43
C GLU A 108 24.20 3.07 22.15
N LEU A 109 23.50 2.40 23.07
CA LEU A 109 22.06 2.22 22.98
C LEU A 109 21.29 3.50 23.27
N ASP A 110 21.81 4.37 24.15
CA ASP A 110 21.25 5.69 24.48
C ASP A 110 19.72 5.72 24.69
N GLY A 111 19.21 4.71 25.39
CA GLY A 111 17.77 4.58 25.67
C GLY A 111 16.90 4.38 24.42
N PHE A 112 17.47 3.91 23.31
CA PHE A 112 16.71 3.45 22.14
C PHE A 112 15.78 2.31 22.55
N GLN A 113 14.50 2.46 22.21
CA GLN A 113 13.45 1.57 22.67
C GLN A 113 13.16 0.48 21.63
N PHE A 114 12.63 -0.64 22.11
CA PHE A 114 12.17 -1.76 21.29
C PHE A 114 10.82 -2.23 21.83
N ALA A 115 9.91 -2.62 20.94
CA ALA A 115 8.62 -3.18 21.30
C ALA A 115 8.56 -4.67 21.00
N LEU A 116 7.95 -5.43 21.91
CA LEU A 116 7.42 -6.75 21.62
C LEU A 116 6.04 -6.58 21.01
N SER A 117 5.84 -7.08 19.81
CA SER A 117 4.54 -6.97 19.14
C SER A 117 4.09 -8.33 18.64
N ARG A 118 2.78 -8.55 18.63
CA ARG A 118 2.19 -9.79 18.15
C ARG A 118 2.68 -10.23 16.77
N PRO A 119 2.66 -9.39 15.71
CA PRO A 119 3.05 -9.81 14.37
C PRO A 119 4.55 -10.13 14.22
N TYR A 120 5.42 -9.48 14.98
CA TYR A 120 6.87 -9.57 14.77
C TYR A 120 7.61 -10.38 15.84
N TYR A 121 7.06 -10.52 17.04
CA TYR A 121 7.67 -11.30 18.12
C TYR A 121 6.82 -12.52 18.48
N THR A 122 5.60 -12.33 18.98
CA THR A 122 4.76 -13.39 19.56
C THR A 122 4.42 -14.49 18.55
N LEU A 123 3.95 -14.12 17.36
CA LEU A 123 3.58 -15.10 16.32
C LEU A 123 4.79 -15.85 15.76
N PRO A 124 5.92 -15.19 15.41
CA PRO A 124 7.13 -15.92 15.04
C PRO A 124 7.63 -16.86 16.14
N GLU A 125 7.73 -16.44 17.40
CA GLU A 125 8.17 -17.30 18.51
C GLU A 125 7.28 -18.53 18.70
N LYS A 126 5.96 -18.38 18.54
CA LYS A 126 5.02 -19.52 18.53
C LYS A 126 5.29 -20.52 17.40
N LYS A 127 5.73 -20.04 16.23
CA LYS A 127 6.04 -20.89 15.06
C LYS A 127 7.41 -21.55 15.17
N ALA A 128 8.43 -20.80 15.59
CA ALA A 128 9.78 -21.28 15.78
C ALA A 128 10.48 -20.48 16.89
N ALA A 129 10.94 -21.18 17.92
CA ALA A 129 11.65 -20.56 19.04
C ALA A 129 12.91 -19.82 18.56
N GLY A 130 13.09 -18.59 19.05
CA GLY A 130 14.18 -17.69 18.69
C GLY A 130 13.97 -16.92 17.38
N SER A 131 12.82 -17.07 16.72
CA SER A 131 12.53 -16.38 15.45
C SER A 131 11.87 -15.00 15.60
N GLY A 132 11.59 -14.56 16.83
CA GLY A 132 11.00 -13.25 17.12
C GLY A 132 11.92 -12.07 16.79
N GLY A 133 11.32 -11.02 16.24
CA GLY A 133 11.94 -9.73 15.93
C GLY A 133 11.47 -8.63 16.87
N LEU A 134 12.35 -7.66 17.12
CA LEU A 134 12.09 -6.47 17.92
C LEU A 134 11.72 -5.31 16.99
N LEU A 135 10.54 -4.71 17.21
CA LEU A 135 10.10 -3.54 16.46
C LEU A 135 10.69 -2.26 17.08
N SER A 136 11.13 -1.34 16.24
CA SER A 136 11.50 0.01 16.65
C SER A 136 10.83 1.06 15.77
N ILE A 137 10.47 2.18 16.39
CA ILE A 137 9.99 3.40 15.73
C ILE A 137 10.84 4.56 16.23
N THR A 138 11.47 5.28 15.32
CA THR A 138 12.24 6.48 15.66
C THR A 138 11.81 7.65 14.80
N VAL A 139 12.06 8.86 15.26
CA VAL A 139 11.78 10.08 14.48
C VAL A 139 13.09 10.61 13.93
N ASN A 140 13.18 10.75 12.61
CA ASN A 140 14.24 11.47 11.92
C ASN A 140 14.14 12.96 12.26
N PRO A 141 15.06 13.51 13.09
CA PRO A 141 14.98 14.91 13.51
C PRO A 141 15.32 15.89 12.38
N TYR A 142 15.86 15.40 11.26
CA TYR A 142 16.27 16.23 10.13
C TYR A 142 15.15 16.46 9.13
N THR A 143 14.15 15.57 9.08
CA THR A 143 13.03 15.66 8.12
C THR A 143 11.68 15.86 8.78
N CYS A 144 11.50 15.48 10.05
CA CYS A 144 10.24 15.68 10.76
C CYS A 144 9.93 17.17 10.90
N LYS A 145 8.77 17.58 10.36
CA LYS A 145 8.29 18.96 10.47
C LYS A 145 7.27 19.18 11.59
N GLY A 146 6.85 18.11 12.26
CA GLY A 146 5.94 18.20 13.39
C GLY A 146 4.48 18.45 13.04
N CYS A 147 3.98 17.88 11.93
CA CYS A 147 2.56 17.98 11.54
C CYS A 147 1.60 17.23 12.46
N MET A 148 2.10 16.30 13.29
CA MET A 148 1.33 15.46 14.22
C MET A 148 0.37 14.44 13.58
N GLU A 149 0.30 14.34 12.26
CA GLU A 149 -0.54 13.34 11.56
C GLU A 149 -0.24 11.90 12.01
N CYS A 150 1.02 11.56 12.26
CA CYS A 150 1.40 10.23 12.77
C CYS A 150 0.91 9.95 14.19
N VAL A 151 0.70 10.99 15.00
CA VAL A 151 0.11 10.90 16.34
C VAL A 151 -1.40 10.74 16.22
N GLU A 152 -2.04 11.52 15.34
CA GLU A 152 -3.50 11.49 15.13
C GLU A 152 -4.00 10.11 14.69
N VAL A 153 -3.25 9.42 13.83
CA VAL A 153 -3.62 8.05 13.38
C VAL A 153 -3.23 6.93 14.37
N CYS A 154 -2.62 7.27 15.50
CA CYS A 154 -2.13 6.29 16.48
C CYS A 154 -3.15 6.08 17.61
N GLU A 155 -4.11 5.17 17.40
CA GLU A 155 -5.15 4.86 18.39
C GLU A 155 -4.63 4.21 19.67
N ASP A 156 -3.46 3.58 19.60
CA ASP A 156 -2.84 2.90 20.75
C ASP A 156 -2.16 3.85 21.75
N ALA A 157 -2.13 5.16 21.45
CA ALA A 157 -1.35 6.13 22.21
C ALA A 157 0.14 5.76 22.33
N ALA A 158 0.69 5.04 21.35
CA ALA A 158 2.12 4.73 21.26
C ALA A 158 2.95 5.95 20.82
N LEU A 159 2.32 6.97 20.25
CA LEU A 159 2.95 8.24 19.86
C LEU A 159 2.30 9.38 20.63
N ILE A 160 3.13 10.29 21.15
CA ILE A 160 2.69 11.46 21.90
C ILE A 160 3.44 12.70 21.42
N PRO A 161 2.79 13.88 21.39
CA PRO A 161 3.45 15.12 21.06
C PRO A 161 4.34 15.55 22.24
N VAL A 162 5.56 15.96 21.94
CA VAL A 162 6.49 16.53 22.94
C VAL A 162 7.02 17.86 22.45
N ARG A 163 7.25 18.79 23.38
CA ARG A 163 7.87 20.08 23.05
C ARG A 163 9.31 19.85 22.59
N GLN A 164 9.66 20.37 21.44
CA GLN A 164 11.03 20.32 20.93
C GLN A 164 11.96 21.18 21.80
N THR A 165 13.01 20.57 22.34
CA THR A 165 14.10 21.21 23.09
C THR A 165 15.45 20.79 22.51
N GLY A 166 16.54 21.50 22.86
CA GLY A 166 17.88 21.09 22.42
C GLY A 166 18.24 19.66 22.85
N GLU A 167 17.83 19.28 24.07
CA GLU A 167 18.00 17.92 24.60
C GLU A 167 17.16 16.88 23.83
N SER A 168 15.89 17.18 23.56
CA SER A 168 15.04 16.25 22.81
C SER A 168 15.56 16.02 21.39
N VAL A 169 16.06 17.07 20.73
CA VAL A 169 16.67 16.99 19.40
C VAL A 169 17.97 16.19 19.46
N GLN A 170 18.82 16.40 20.47
CA GLN A 170 20.06 15.65 20.62
C GLN A 170 19.80 14.16 20.83
N ARG A 171 18.81 13.81 21.65
CA ARG A 171 18.37 12.43 21.84
C ARG A 171 17.86 11.81 20.53
N LEU A 172 17.01 12.52 19.78
CA LEU A 172 16.53 12.04 18.48
C LEU A 172 17.67 11.84 17.47
N LYS A 173 18.70 12.70 17.48
CA LYS A 173 19.88 12.52 16.62
C LYS A 173 20.64 11.26 16.98
N SER A 174 20.89 11.03 18.26
CA SER A 174 21.57 9.82 18.75
C SER A 174 20.79 8.55 18.38
N GLN A 175 19.48 8.56 18.61
CA GLN A 175 18.59 7.45 18.25
C GLN A 175 18.52 7.23 16.72
N TRP A 176 18.50 8.31 15.94
CA TRP A 176 18.54 8.24 14.48
C TRP A 176 19.87 7.67 13.98
N ASP A 177 20.99 8.06 14.59
CA ASP A 177 22.32 7.54 14.26
C ASP A 177 22.43 6.03 14.54
N LEU A 178 21.81 5.54 15.62
CA LEU A 178 21.71 4.09 15.87
C LEU A 178 20.80 3.41 14.84
N TRP A 179 19.64 4.01 14.55
CA TRP A 179 18.73 3.48 13.53
C TRP A 179 19.42 3.34 12.19
N LEU A 180 20.23 4.31 11.75
CA LEU A 180 21.00 4.23 10.50
C LEU A 180 21.95 3.03 10.46
N ASP A 181 22.62 2.72 11.58
CA ASP A 181 23.58 1.60 11.69
C ASP A 181 22.92 0.22 11.86
N LEU A 182 21.65 0.15 12.28
CA LEU A 182 20.90 -1.11 12.30
C LEU A 182 20.68 -1.63 10.86
N PRO A 183 20.66 -2.95 10.61
CA PRO A 183 20.37 -3.47 9.28
C PRO A 183 18.91 -3.23 8.86
N THR A 184 18.62 -3.34 7.55
CA THR A 184 17.24 -3.31 7.04
C THR A 184 16.41 -4.45 7.62
N THR A 185 15.08 -4.29 7.64
CA THR A 185 14.17 -5.35 8.11
C THR A 185 14.36 -6.64 7.31
N PRO A 186 14.62 -7.80 7.95
CA PRO A 186 14.65 -9.08 7.24
C PRO A 186 13.34 -9.37 6.49
N PRO A 187 13.39 -9.89 5.24
CA PRO A 187 12.18 -10.11 4.42
C PRO A 187 11.10 -10.96 5.09
N LYS A 188 11.48 -11.87 6.00
CA LYS A 188 10.54 -12.71 6.76
C LYS A 188 9.57 -11.93 7.67
N TYR A 189 9.88 -10.67 8.00
CA TYR A 189 9.01 -9.79 8.78
C TYR A 189 8.20 -8.82 7.90
N ILE A 190 8.49 -8.74 6.60
CA ILE A 190 7.64 -8.02 5.65
C ILE A 190 6.45 -8.94 5.37
N ARG A 191 5.25 -8.53 5.78
CA ARG A 191 4.04 -9.36 5.76
C ARG A 191 3.35 -9.36 4.40
N VAL A 192 4.16 -9.42 3.34
CA VAL A 192 3.71 -9.50 1.95
C VAL A 192 4.09 -10.87 1.43
N ASP A 193 3.09 -11.72 1.18
CA ASP A 193 3.33 -13.07 0.68
C ASP A 193 3.70 -13.08 -0.79
N ASP A 194 3.01 -12.24 -1.57
CA ASP A 194 3.28 -12.03 -2.99
C ASP A 194 2.94 -10.58 -3.34
N LEU A 195 3.97 -9.78 -3.59
CA LEU A 195 3.82 -8.36 -3.90
C LEU A 195 3.16 -8.15 -5.27
N GLU A 196 3.50 -8.96 -6.28
CA GLU A 196 2.95 -8.79 -7.64
C GLU A 196 1.47 -9.15 -7.71
N GLN A 197 1.02 -10.07 -6.85
CA GLN A 197 -0.39 -10.44 -6.70
C GLN A 197 -1.15 -9.59 -5.68
N GLY A 198 -0.47 -8.67 -4.98
CA GLY A 198 -1.07 -7.83 -3.93
C GLY A 198 -1.60 -8.65 -2.75
N ILE A 199 -0.86 -9.67 -2.31
CA ILE A 199 -1.26 -10.59 -1.23
C ILE A 199 -0.52 -10.24 0.06
N GLY A 200 -1.29 -9.99 1.13
CA GLY A 200 -0.78 -9.68 2.47
C GLY A 200 -0.99 -8.21 2.88
N ALA A 201 -0.22 -7.77 3.87
CA ALA A 201 -0.24 -6.42 4.41
C ALA A 201 0.77 -5.54 3.65
N LEU A 202 0.32 -4.90 2.58
CA LEU A 202 1.18 -4.27 1.58
C LEU A 202 1.92 -3.05 2.13
N GLU A 203 1.37 -2.36 3.12
CA GLU A 203 2.03 -1.23 3.78
C GLU A 203 3.34 -1.63 4.49
N THR A 204 3.52 -2.90 4.84
CA THR A 204 4.73 -3.40 5.50
C THR A 204 5.98 -3.37 4.61
N ILE A 205 5.84 -3.11 3.30
CA ILE A 205 7.01 -2.81 2.44
C ILE A 205 7.81 -1.61 2.96
N LEU A 206 7.18 -0.70 3.71
CA LEU A 206 7.81 0.46 4.33
C LEU A 206 8.73 0.11 5.51
N LEU A 207 8.77 -1.15 5.95
CA LEU A 207 9.77 -1.64 6.90
C LEU A 207 11.13 -1.89 6.25
N ASP A 208 11.18 -2.01 4.92
CA ASP A 208 12.44 -2.03 4.19
C ASP A 208 13.01 -0.62 4.07
N LYS A 209 14.27 -0.44 4.49
CA LYS A 209 14.92 0.86 4.50
C LYS A 209 15.12 1.45 3.11
N GLU A 210 15.35 0.63 2.10
CA GLU A 210 15.56 1.11 0.74
C GLU A 210 14.23 1.59 0.14
N ALA A 211 13.15 0.82 0.32
CA ALA A 211 11.81 1.22 -0.10
C ALA A 211 11.33 2.48 0.65
N TYR A 212 11.50 2.52 1.98
CA TYR A 212 11.14 3.67 2.80
C TYR A 212 11.99 4.91 2.44
N GLY A 213 13.28 4.71 2.19
CA GLY A 213 14.24 5.76 1.82
C GLY A 213 14.21 6.17 0.35
N GLY A 214 13.34 5.56 -0.47
CA GLY A 214 13.22 5.85 -1.91
C GLY A 214 12.78 7.29 -2.22
N LEU A 215 12.22 8.00 -1.23
CA LEU A 215 11.92 9.43 -1.30
C LEU A 215 12.48 10.12 -0.04
N ALA A 216 13.57 10.85 -0.17
CA ALA A 216 14.22 11.50 0.97
C ALA A 216 13.62 12.90 1.21
N SER A 217 12.90 13.08 2.30
CA SER A 217 12.32 14.40 2.62
C SER A 217 13.33 15.40 3.21
N GLY A 218 12.85 16.60 3.58
CA GLY A 218 13.66 17.74 4.01
C GLY A 218 13.49 18.97 3.10
N ASP A 219 12.61 18.84 2.11
CA ASP A 219 12.17 19.88 1.17
C ASP A 219 11.16 20.88 1.77
N GLY A 220 10.82 21.89 0.98
CA GLY A 220 9.93 23.00 1.35
C GLY A 220 8.43 22.75 1.29
N ALA A 221 7.93 21.51 1.17
CA ALA A 221 6.49 21.27 1.22
C ALA A 221 5.87 21.67 2.58
N CYS A 222 4.57 21.95 2.58
CA CYS A 222 3.80 22.25 3.79
C CYS A 222 3.84 21.11 4.82
N LEU A 223 3.55 21.46 6.08
CA LEU A 223 3.29 20.49 7.15
C LEU A 223 2.07 19.65 6.77
N GLY A 224 2.14 18.31 6.91
CA GLY A 224 0.99 17.45 6.63
C GLY A 224 0.66 17.24 5.15
N CYS A 225 1.55 17.64 4.24
CA CYS A 225 1.25 17.65 2.80
C CYS A 225 0.92 16.24 2.27
N SER A 226 -0.36 16.00 1.94
CA SER A 226 -0.82 14.68 1.49
C SER A 226 -0.26 14.27 0.12
N GLU A 227 0.16 15.23 -0.72
CA GLU A 227 0.88 14.92 -1.97
C GLU A 227 2.11 14.07 -1.68
N LYS A 228 2.84 14.36 -0.61
CA LYS A 228 4.09 13.65 -0.31
C LYS A 228 3.85 12.23 0.16
N THR A 229 2.82 12.00 0.97
CA THR A 229 2.42 10.65 1.39
C THR A 229 2.10 9.78 0.18
N VAL A 230 1.32 10.30 -0.77
CA VAL A 230 1.06 9.63 -2.07
C VAL A 230 2.35 9.30 -2.82
N MET A 231 3.24 10.29 -2.96
CA MET A 231 4.49 10.12 -3.69
C MET A 231 5.41 9.10 -3.02
N HIS A 232 5.45 9.08 -1.69
CA HIS A 232 6.25 8.14 -0.91
C HIS A 232 5.75 6.70 -1.09
N LEU A 233 4.44 6.46 -0.97
CA LEU A 233 3.84 5.14 -1.18
C LEU A 233 4.07 4.64 -2.62
N PHE A 234 3.90 5.52 -3.62
CA PHE A 234 4.14 5.17 -5.02
C PHE A 234 5.62 4.78 -5.25
N VAL A 235 6.54 5.59 -4.75
CA VAL A 235 7.98 5.34 -4.90
C VAL A 235 8.40 4.06 -4.18
N ALA A 236 7.96 3.86 -2.94
CA ALA A 236 8.22 2.63 -2.19
C ALA A 236 7.70 1.39 -2.92
N THR A 237 6.51 1.46 -3.51
CA THR A 237 5.94 0.36 -4.32
C THR A 237 6.84 0.02 -5.52
N VAL A 238 7.34 1.03 -6.24
CA VAL A 238 8.24 0.80 -7.37
C VAL A 238 9.56 0.19 -6.90
N GLU A 239 10.17 0.71 -5.84
CA GLU A 239 11.40 0.17 -5.26
C GLU A 239 11.23 -1.31 -4.89
N SER A 240 10.17 -1.65 -4.16
CA SER A 240 9.91 -3.02 -3.71
C SER A 240 9.66 -4.00 -4.87
N LEU A 241 9.09 -3.55 -6.00
CA LEU A 241 8.96 -4.37 -7.20
C LEU A 241 10.29 -4.53 -7.95
N MET A 242 11.09 -3.47 -8.02
CA MET A 242 12.31 -3.44 -8.83
C MET A 242 13.50 -4.15 -8.18
N GLN A 243 13.68 -4.03 -6.86
CA GLN A 243 14.78 -4.65 -6.12
C GLN A 243 14.95 -6.16 -6.39
N PRO A 244 13.93 -7.02 -6.22
CA PRO A 244 14.07 -8.46 -6.47
C PRO A 244 14.34 -8.77 -7.95
N ARG A 245 13.73 -8.03 -8.88
CA ARG A 245 13.92 -8.18 -10.33
C ARG A 245 15.36 -7.87 -10.74
N VAL A 246 15.90 -6.77 -10.24
CA VAL A 246 17.30 -6.38 -10.50
C VAL A 246 18.26 -7.40 -9.90
N LYS A 247 18.01 -7.89 -8.69
CA LYS A 247 18.82 -8.94 -8.06
C LYS A 247 18.86 -10.22 -8.89
N ALA A 248 17.70 -10.69 -9.36
CA ALA A 248 17.60 -11.85 -10.25
C ALA A 248 18.33 -11.62 -11.58
N GLN A 249 18.19 -10.44 -12.16
CA GLN A 249 18.88 -10.08 -13.40
C GLN A 249 20.40 -10.05 -13.24
N VAL A 250 20.92 -9.50 -12.13
CA VAL A 250 22.36 -9.48 -11.86
C VAL A 250 22.89 -10.91 -11.74
N ALA A 251 22.18 -11.80 -11.04
CA ALA A 251 22.55 -13.21 -10.95
C ALA A 251 22.56 -13.91 -12.32
N ARG A 252 21.56 -13.63 -13.18
CA ARG A 252 21.53 -14.14 -14.57
C ARG A 252 22.71 -13.62 -15.39
N LEU A 253 23.07 -12.34 -15.25
CA LEU A 253 24.23 -11.77 -15.94
C LEU A 253 25.54 -12.40 -15.45
N ASP A 254 25.68 -12.64 -14.15
CA ASP A 254 26.84 -13.31 -13.57
C ASP A 254 27.01 -14.74 -14.13
N ASP A 255 25.93 -15.52 -14.21
CA ASP A 255 25.93 -16.84 -14.83
C ASP A 255 26.32 -16.79 -16.32
N LEU A 256 25.67 -15.91 -17.09
CA LEU A 256 25.94 -15.76 -18.52
C LEU A 256 27.38 -15.34 -18.80
N ILE A 257 27.92 -14.40 -18.01
CA ILE A 257 29.32 -13.97 -18.13
C ILE A 257 30.25 -15.15 -17.86
N ALA A 258 30.03 -15.90 -16.78
CA ALA A 258 30.86 -17.05 -16.42
C ALA A 258 30.82 -18.14 -17.51
N ARG A 259 29.63 -18.50 -18.00
CA ARG A 259 29.44 -19.50 -19.05
C ARG A 259 30.04 -19.07 -20.38
N LEU A 260 29.90 -17.79 -20.76
CA LEU A 260 30.48 -17.28 -22.00
C LEU A 260 32.01 -17.25 -21.93
N GLN A 261 32.59 -16.89 -20.77
CA GLN A 261 34.04 -16.99 -20.56
C GLN A 261 34.54 -18.44 -20.69
N GLN A 262 33.83 -19.38 -20.07
CA GLN A 262 34.16 -20.80 -20.18
C GLN A 262 34.01 -21.31 -21.62
N HIS A 263 32.97 -20.88 -22.33
CA HIS A 263 32.74 -21.25 -23.73
C HIS A 263 33.90 -20.79 -24.63
N ILE A 264 34.35 -19.54 -24.48
CA ILE A 264 35.53 -19.02 -25.19
C ILE A 264 36.77 -19.86 -24.86
N GLN A 265 37.03 -20.14 -23.58
CA GLN A 265 38.18 -20.92 -23.15
C GLN A 265 38.17 -22.34 -23.73
N LEU A 266 37.02 -23.02 -23.69
CA LEU A 266 36.89 -24.39 -24.20
C LEU A 266 37.10 -24.45 -25.72
N GLN A 267 36.56 -23.50 -26.48
CA GLN A 267 36.78 -23.44 -27.93
C GLN A 267 38.26 -23.18 -28.26
N LEU A 268 38.92 -22.27 -27.55
CA LEU A 268 40.35 -22.00 -27.75
C LEU A 268 41.24 -23.20 -27.37
N VAL A 269 40.81 -24.01 -26.39
CA VAL A 269 41.56 -25.20 -25.93
C VAL A 269 41.24 -26.44 -26.75
N GLN A 270 40.03 -26.60 -27.28
CA GLN A 270 39.69 -27.71 -28.19
C GLN A 270 40.59 -27.74 -29.43
N GLU A 271 41.06 -26.58 -29.86
CA GLU A 271 42.02 -26.43 -30.97
C GLU A 271 43.47 -26.84 -30.59
N VAL A 272 43.78 -27.01 -29.30
CA VAL A 272 45.08 -27.52 -28.82
C VAL A 272 44.85 -28.90 -28.20
N ASN A 273 45.04 -29.96 -28.98
CA ASN A 273 44.81 -31.33 -28.50
C ASN A 273 45.90 -31.84 -27.52
N VAL A 274 45.95 -31.28 -26.31
CA VAL A 274 46.93 -31.61 -25.25
C VAL A 274 46.74 -33.03 -24.67
N SER A 275 45.79 -33.82 -25.17
CA SER A 275 45.51 -35.17 -24.69
C SER A 275 46.21 -36.29 -25.47
N ASP A 276 46.89 -35.94 -26.56
CA ASP A 276 47.76 -36.86 -27.30
C ASP A 276 49.09 -37.05 -26.56
N SER A 277 49.15 -38.09 -25.73
CA SER A 277 50.33 -38.43 -24.93
C SER A 277 51.55 -38.73 -25.79
N ASP A 278 51.36 -39.23 -27.01
CA ASP A 278 52.45 -39.57 -27.93
C ASP A 278 53.03 -38.30 -28.58
N ALA A 279 52.18 -37.32 -28.91
CA ALA A 279 52.61 -36.01 -29.40
C ALA A 279 53.36 -35.22 -28.31
N LEU A 280 52.85 -35.21 -27.07
CA LEU A 280 53.51 -34.57 -25.93
C LEU A 280 54.87 -35.20 -25.61
N ALA A 281 54.96 -36.54 -25.62
CA ALA A 281 56.21 -37.25 -25.42
C ALA A 281 57.24 -36.93 -26.51
N ASN A 282 56.83 -36.83 -27.78
CA ASN A 282 57.71 -36.43 -28.88
C ASN A 282 58.19 -34.97 -28.78
N ILE A 283 57.37 -34.05 -28.28
CA ILE A 283 57.75 -32.64 -28.06
C ILE A 283 58.76 -32.53 -26.92
N LEU A 284 58.56 -33.29 -25.85
CA LEU A 284 59.45 -33.34 -24.68
C LEU A 284 60.78 -34.05 -24.99
N ALA A 285 60.76 -35.12 -25.79
CA ALA A 285 61.97 -35.86 -26.16
C ALA A 285 62.88 -35.09 -27.14
N ASN A 286 62.33 -34.17 -27.93
CA ASN A 286 63.07 -33.36 -28.91
C ASN A 286 63.48 -31.97 -28.40
N ASN A 287 63.14 -31.61 -27.16
CA ASN A 287 63.62 -30.40 -26.51
C ASN A 287 64.74 -30.79 -25.54
N GLY A 288 65.95 -30.30 -25.79
CA GLY A 288 67.05 -30.35 -24.81
C GLY A 288 66.72 -29.52 -23.56
N ASP A 289 67.64 -29.56 -22.59
CA ASP A 289 67.59 -29.09 -21.17
C ASP A 289 67.16 -27.61 -20.90
N HIS A 290 66.15 -27.12 -21.59
CA HIS A 290 65.59 -25.77 -21.49
C HIS A 290 64.12 -25.82 -21.09
N ASP A 291 63.70 -24.86 -20.25
CA ASP A 291 62.31 -24.70 -19.86
C ASP A 291 61.44 -24.40 -21.08
N ILE A 292 60.39 -25.20 -21.26
CA ILE A 292 59.46 -25.11 -22.38
C ILE A 292 58.30 -24.18 -21.99
N THR A 293 57.99 -23.21 -22.85
CA THR A 293 56.79 -22.37 -22.66
C THR A 293 55.56 -22.97 -23.34
N LEU A 294 54.37 -22.57 -22.89
CA LEU A 294 53.09 -23.00 -23.49
C LEU A 294 52.99 -22.62 -24.99
N SER A 295 53.62 -21.50 -25.37
CA SER A 295 53.75 -21.05 -26.77
C SER A 295 54.55 -22.04 -27.63
N ASP A 296 55.62 -22.62 -27.07
CA ASP A 296 56.49 -23.57 -27.78
C ASP A 296 55.80 -24.92 -28.00
N ILE A 297 55.00 -25.37 -27.01
CA ILE A 297 54.19 -26.59 -27.11
C ILE A 297 53.11 -26.40 -28.17
N ALA A 298 52.35 -25.31 -28.11
CA ALA A 298 51.27 -25.02 -29.07
C ALA A 298 51.80 -24.94 -30.52
N SER A 299 52.89 -24.19 -30.75
CA SER A 299 53.49 -24.05 -32.08
C SER A 299 53.97 -25.38 -32.68
N LYS A 300 54.49 -26.29 -31.83
CA LYS A 300 54.95 -27.62 -32.28
C LYS A 300 53.81 -28.61 -32.49
N MET A 301 52.72 -28.50 -31.73
CA MET A 301 51.53 -29.33 -31.91
C MET A 301 50.77 -28.96 -33.18
N GLU A 302 50.62 -27.67 -33.48
CA GLU A 302 50.00 -27.19 -34.74
C GLU A 302 50.72 -27.72 -35.98
N ALA A 303 52.05 -27.85 -35.92
CA ALA A 303 52.86 -28.39 -37.01
C ALA A 303 52.65 -29.91 -37.26
N MET A 304 52.09 -30.66 -36.31
CA MET A 304 51.95 -32.12 -36.39
C MET A 304 50.57 -32.63 -36.82
N GLN A 305 49.47 -31.97 -36.44
CA GLN A 305 48.10 -32.47 -36.72
C GLN A 305 47.30 -31.66 -37.75
N GLY A 306 47.80 -30.51 -38.22
CA GLY A 306 47.04 -29.60 -39.08
C GLY A 306 46.04 -28.79 -38.24
N SER A 307 46.09 -27.47 -38.34
CA SER A 307 45.24 -26.58 -37.57
C SER A 307 43.84 -26.48 -38.17
N HIS A 308 42.82 -26.49 -37.31
CA HIS A 308 41.57 -25.81 -37.64
C HIS A 308 41.75 -24.34 -37.20
N PRO A 309 41.76 -23.37 -38.12
CA PRO A 309 41.98 -21.99 -37.74
C PRO A 309 40.79 -21.48 -36.93
N ILE A 310 41.06 -20.89 -35.75
CA ILE A 310 40.07 -20.16 -34.96
C ILE A 310 39.39 -19.15 -35.88
N ASP A 311 38.06 -19.18 -35.98
CA ASP A 311 37.30 -18.18 -36.73
C ASP A 311 37.49 -16.80 -36.06
N PRO A 312 38.22 -15.87 -36.69
CA PRO A 312 38.49 -14.56 -36.09
C PRO A 312 37.21 -13.73 -35.95
N ALA A 313 36.22 -13.93 -36.85
CA ALA A 313 34.95 -13.23 -36.82
C ALA A 313 34.11 -13.67 -35.62
N TRP A 314 34.05 -14.99 -35.37
CA TRP A 314 33.45 -15.56 -34.17
C TRP A 314 34.12 -15.02 -32.90
N LEU A 315 35.45 -15.14 -32.77
CA LEU A 315 36.16 -14.71 -31.55
C LEU A 315 35.95 -13.23 -31.27
N GLN A 316 35.94 -12.39 -32.31
CA GLN A 316 35.67 -10.96 -32.18
C GLN A 316 34.22 -10.68 -31.73
N ARG A 317 33.21 -11.38 -32.28
CA ARG A 317 31.81 -11.26 -31.85
C ARG A 317 31.63 -11.68 -30.40
N VAL A 318 32.09 -12.87 -30.02
CA VAL A 318 31.87 -13.41 -28.67
C VAL A 318 32.63 -12.59 -27.62
N SER A 319 33.83 -12.10 -27.94
CA SER A 319 34.56 -11.16 -27.07
C SER A 319 33.81 -9.83 -26.88
N ARG A 320 33.16 -9.32 -27.94
CA ARG A 320 32.32 -8.12 -27.87
C ARG A 320 31.08 -8.36 -27.02
N LEU A 321 30.40 -9.49 -27.19
CA LEU A 321 29.25 -9.89 -26.37
C LEU A 321 29.65 -9.96 -24.89
N LEU A 322 30.79 -10.59 -24.57
CA LEU A 322 31.28 -10.66 -23.21
C LEU A 322 31.55 -9.26 -22.61
N ALA A 323 32.17 -8.36 -23.39
CA ALA A 323 32.40 -6.99 -22.95
C ALA A 323 31.08 -6.23 -22.70
N GLN A 324 30.09 -6.42 -23.57
CA GLN A 324 28.76 -5.81 -23.44
C GLN A 324 28.00 -6.35 -22.22
N LEU A 325 28.08 -7.66 -21.94
CA LEU A 325 27.47 -8.25 -20.73
C LEU A 325 28.11 -7.70 -19.45
N LYS A 326 29.45 -7.57 -19.43
CA LYS A 326 30.16 -6.97 -18.29
C LYS A 326 29.78 -5.51 -18.07
N ASP A 327 29.67 -4.72 -19.13
CA ASP A 327 29.18 -3.34 -19.07
C ASP A 327 27.72 -3.30 -18.57
N LEU A 328 26.86 -4.17 -19.08
CA LEU A 328 25.46 -4.24 -18.65
C LEU A 328 25.34 -4.58 -17.16
N ARG A 329 26.10 -5.55 -16.68
CA ARG A 329 26.19 -5.90 -15.26
C ARG A 329 26.68 -4.70 -14.43
N TRP A 330 27.74 -4.04 -14.87
CA TRP A 330 28.26 -2.83 -14.21
C TRP A 330 27.18 -1.74 -14.10
N ARG A 331 26.36 -1.53 -15.13
CA ARG A 331 25.25 -0.57 -15.08
C ARG A 331 24.18 -0.92 -14.05
N TYR A 332 23.93 -2.20 -13.79
CA TYR A 332 22.95 -2.63 -12.78
C TYR A 332 23.48 -2.52 -11.34
N VAL A 333 24.78 -2.74 -11.12
CA VAL A 333 25.38 -2.82 -9.76
C VAL A 333 26.05 -1.51 -9.33
N GLU A 334 26.77 -0.85 -10.22
CA GLU A 334 27.57 0.33 -9.92
C GLU A 334 27.03 1.57 -10.63
N GLY A 335 26.90 1.51 -11.95
CA GLY A 335 26.49 2.66 -12.77
C GLY A 335 27.41 3.89 -12.62
N SER A 336 27.04 5.00 -13.24
CA SER A 336 27.86 6.23 -13.21
C SER A 336 27.86 6.95 -11.86
N ASN A 337 26.92 6.62 -10.97
CA ASN A 337 26.71 7.26 -9.67
C ASN A 337 27.01 6.34 -8.48
N GLY A 338 27.50 5.12 -8.72
CA GLY A 338 27.78 4.13 -7.67
C GLY A 338 26.54 3.48 -7.04
N ARG A 339 25.34 3.70 -7.59
CA ARG A 339 24.07 3.16 -7.09
C ARG A 339 23.40 2.17 -8.05
N GLY A 340 24.07 1.81 -9.14
CA GLY A 340 23.51 0.97 -10.18
C GLY A 340 22.44 1.68 -11.01
N ARG A 341 21.52 0.90 -11.56
CA ARG A 341 20.47 1.41 -12.44
C ARG A 341 19.33 2.00 -11.61
N ALA A 342 18.89 3.20 -11.98
CA ALA A 342 17.75 3.83 -11.33
C ALA A 342 16.47 2.98 -11.48
N PRO A 343 15.65 2.87 -10.43
CA PRO A 343 14.45 2.03 -10.41
C PRO A 343 13.27 2.67 -11.14
N MET A 344 13.30 3.99 -11.38
CA MET A 344 12.31 4.71 -12.18
C MET A 344 12.89 6.02 -12.77
N GLY A 345 12.11 6.67 -13.64
CA GLY A 345 12.35 8.05 -14.05
C GLY A 345 11.07 8.88 -14.02
N MET A 346 11.17 10.15 -13.65
CA MET A 346 10.01 11.01 -13.38
C MET A 346 10.04 12.34 -14.15
N LEU A 347 8.94 12.66 -14.80
CA LEU A 347 8.69 13.90 -15.53
C LEU A 347 7.55 14.62 -14.82
N ASN A 348 7.87 15.70 -14.12
CA ASN A 348 6.93 16.40 -13.25
C ASN A 348 6.45 17.69 -13.92
N ALA A 349 5.13 17.90 -13.94
CA ALA A 349 4.54 19.17 -14.34
C ALA A 349 4.84 20.26 -13.31
N THR A 350 4.86 21.51 -13.74
CA THR A 350 5.00 22.64 -12.81
C THR A 350 3.82 22.70 -11.85
N GLY A 351 4.08 22.79 -10.54
CA GLY A 351 3.07 22.77 -9.48
C GLY A 351 3.72 22.60 -8.11
N CYS A 352 2.94 22.29 -7.07
CA CYS A 352 3.48 22.03 -5.73
C CYS A 352 4.55 20.93 -5.78
N THR A 353 4.23 19.80 -6.42
CA THR A 353 5.14 18.66 -6.64
C THR A 353 6.48 19.04 -7.27
N SER A 354 6.53 20.01 -8.18
CA SER A 354 7.79 20.48 -8.74
C SER A 354 8.49 21.46 -7.82
N VAL A 355 7.74 22.35 -7.13
CA VAL A 355 8.32 23.38 -6.27
C VAL A 355 9.05 22.76 -5.08
N TRP A 356 8.37 21.90 -4.31
CA TRP A 356 9.05 21.19 -3.24
C TRP A 356 10.01 20.12 -3.79
N GLY A 357 9.74 19.56 -4.98
CA GLY A 357 10.61 18.59 -5.64
C GLY A 357 11.92 19.14 -6.20
N SER A 358 12.03 20.45 -6.46
CA SER A 358 13.21 21.08 -7.07
C SER A 358 13.84 22.20 -6.23
N THR A 359 13.60 22.20 -4.92
CA THR A 359 14.20 23.19 -4.01
C THR A 359 15.68 22.86 -3.79
N TYR A 360 16.59 23.46 -4.56
CA TYR A 360 18.04 23.23 -4.41
C TYR A 360 18.58 23.74 -3.06
N PRO A 361 19.46 23.00 -2.36
CA PRO A 361 20.04 21.69 -2.71
C PRO A 361 19.22 20.46 -2.24
N PHE A 362 18.04 20.66 -1.67
CA PHE A 362 17.21 19.64 -1.01
C PHE A 362 16.17 19.02 -1.97
N ASN A 363 16.62 18.30 -2.99
CA ASN A 363 15.75 17.52 -3.88
C ASN A 363 15.44 16.14 -3.24
N PRO A 364 14.17 15.71 -3.16
CA PRO A 364 13.79 14.48 -2.48
C PRO A 364 13.94 13.19 -3.30
N TYR A 365 14.18 13.29 -4.61
CA TYR A 365 14.20 12.15 -5.53
C TYR A 365 15.62 11.61 -5.72
N PRO A 366 15.91 10.34 -5.35
CA PRO A 366 17.21 9.71 -5.55
C PRO A 366 17.39 9.12 -6.96
N PHE A 367 16.46 9.41 -7.88
CA PHE A 367 16.41 8.91 -9.26
C PHE A 367 16.23 10.05 -10.28
N PRO A 368 16.45 9.81 -11.59
CA PRO A 368 16.30 10.83 -12.61
C PRO A 368 14.92 11.50 -12.58
N TRP A 369 14.93 12.81 -12.32
CA TRP A 369 13.75 13.64 -12.22
C TRP A 369 13.91 14.89 -13.08
N SER A 370 12.86 15.31 -13.76
CA SER A 370 12.88 16.54 -14.56
C SER A 370 11.54 17.27 -14.47
N ASN A 371 11.59 18.59 -14.45
CA ASN A 371 10.47 19.49 -14.70
C ASN A 371 10.80 20.35 -15.91
N HIS A 372 9.84 20.49 -16.83
CA HIS A 372 9.98 21.32 -18.03
C HIS A 372 8.98 22.47 -18.01
N LEU A 373 7.70 22.20 -18.30
CA LEU A 373 6.63 23.18 -18.24
C LEU A 373 5.41 22.62 -17.50
N PHE A 374 4.41 23.49 -17.30
CA PHE A 374 3.19 23.13 -16.60
C PHE A 374 2.35 22.09 -17.35
N GLN A 375 2.31 22.18 -18.68
CA GLN A 375 1.34 21.47 -19.51
C GLN A 375 1.82 20.14 -20.11
N ASP A 376 3.12 19.84 -20.12
CA ASP A 376 3.69 18.87 -21.07
C ASP A 376 4.40 17.64 -20.46
N SER A 377 4.30 17.42 -19.16
CA SER A 377 4.92 16.26 -18.50
C SER A 377 4.51 14.92 -19.14
N ALA A 378 3.23 14.75 -19.51
CA ALA A 378 2.73 13.57 -20.19
C ALA A 378 3.37 13.36 -21.59
N SER A 379 3.52 14.44 -22.36
CA SER A 379 4.14 14.40 -23.70
C SER A 379 5.64 14.11 -23.61
N LEU A 380 6.34 14.68 -22.62
CA LEU A 380 7.75 14.42 -22.38
C LEU A 380 7.99 12.98 -21.95
N ALA A 381 7.13 12.44 -21.08
CA ALA A 381 7.19 11.04 -20.67
C ALA A 381 7.07 10.10 -21.88
N MET A 382 6.26 10.44 -22.91
CA MET A 382 6.19 9.65 -24.15
C MET A 382 7.50 9.60 -24.93
N GLY A 383 8.26 10.70 -24.97
CA GLY A 383 9.56 10.76 -25.64
C GLY A 383 10.64 10.04 -24.84
N VAL A 384 10.68 10.28 -23.52
CA VAL A 384 11.63 9.64 -22.61
C VAL A 384 11.41 8.13 -22.56
N TYR A 385 10.17 7.67 -22.55
CA TYR A 385 9.82 6.25 -22.60
C TYR A 385 10.43 5.55 -23.82
N GLU A 386 10.27 6.11 -25.03
CA GLU A 386 10.85 5.52 -26.25
C GLU A 386 12.38 5.46 -26.20
N GLY A 387 13.02 6.55 -25.77
CA GLY A 387 14.46 6.60 -25.64
C GLY A 387 14.98 5.60 -24.59
N HIS A 388 14.30 5.52 -23.45
CA HIS A 388 14.61 4.57 -22.37
C HIS A 388 14.47 3.13 -22.85
N MET A 389 13.34 2.79 -23.48
CA MET A 389 13.05 1.45 -23.98
C MET A 389 14.00 1.02 -25.10
N ALA A 390 14.40 1.93 -25.98
CA ALA A 390 15.44 1.64 -26.97
C ALA A 390 16.78 1.28 -26.31
N LYS A 391 17.14 1.91 -25.17
CA LYS A 391 18.34 1.54 -24.41
C LYS A 391 18.20 0.23 -23.65
N MET A 392 17.00 -0.12 -23.18
CA MET A 392 16.73 -1.44 -22.60
C MET A 392 16.88 -2.54 -23.65
N ALA A 393 16.37 -2.30 -24.87
CA ALA A 393 16.45 -3.24 -25.98
C ALA A 393 17.89 -3.67 -26.28
N GLU A 394 18.85 -2.74 -26.27
CA GLU A 394 20.27 -3.07 -26.48
C GLU A 394 20.83 -4.07 -25.44
N GLY A 395 20.41 -3.95 -24.18
CA GLY A 395 20.77 -4.90 -23.13
C GLY A 395 20.18 -6.29 -23.39
N PHE A 396 18.89 -6.36 -23.74
CA PHE A 396 18.20 -7.63 -24.01
C PHE A 396 18.69 -8.30 -25.30
N LYS A 397 19.01 -7.54 -26.35
CA LYS A 397 19.72 -8.05 -27.55
C LYS A 397 21.01 -8.74 -27.16
N THR A 398 21.81 -8.12 -26.30
CA THR A 398 23.09 -8.68 -25.83
C THR A 398 22.88 -10.00 -25.08
N ILE A 399 21.90 -10.04 -24.16
CA ILE A 399 21.58 -11.25 -23.38
C ILE A 399 21.11 -12.37 -24.31
N ARG A 400 20.12 -12.11 -25.17
CA ARG A 400 19.57 -13.11 -26.09
C ARG A 400 20.62 -13.61 -27.09
N ALA A 401 21.47 -12.72 -27.61
CA ALA A 401 22.57 -13.11 -28.49
C ALA A 401 23.58 -14.02 -27.77
N ALA A 402 23.93 -13.72 -26.52
CA ALA A 402 24.80 -14.57 -25.72
C ALA A 402 24.16 -15.94 -25.40
N GLU A 403 22.86 -15.98 -25.13
CA GLU A 403 22.12 -17.23 -24.93
C GLU A 403 22.06 -18.09 -26.20
N LEU A 404 21.80 -17.48 -27.36
CA LEU A 404 21.84 -18.16 -28.65
C LEU A 404 23.24 -18.69 -28.98
N GLU A 405 24.28 -17.92 -28.70
CA GLU A 405 25.68 -18.33 -28.88
C GLU A 405 26.00 -19.55 -28.00
N LEU A 406 25.68 -19.48 -26.70
CA LEU A 406 25.89 -20.58 -25.76
C LEU A 406 25.08 -21.84 -26.10
N ALA A 407 23.94 -21.69 -26.78
CA ALA A 407 23.12 -22.79 -27.27
C ALA A 407 23.62 -23.35 -28.63
N GLY A 408 24.60 -22.73 -29.28
CA GLY A 408 25.03 -23.07 -30.63
C GLY A 408 23.97 -22.80 -31.71
N GLN A 409 23.04 -21.88 -31.42
CA GLN A 409 21.89 -21.54 -32.28
C GLN A 409 22.04 -20.17 -32.95
N TYR A 410 23.13 -19.43 -32.68
CA TYR A 410 23.33 -18.12 -33.26
C TYR A 410 23.65 -18.20 -34.76
N ASN A 411 22.70 -17.78 -35.58
CA ASN A 411 22.85 -17.55 -37.01
C ASN A 411 22.90 -16.03 -37.33
N GLU A 412 24.02 -15.55 -37.87
CA GLU A 412 24.24 -14.13 -38.18
C GLU A 412 23.23 -13.59 -39.20
N GLY A 413 22.92 -14.35 -40.25
CA GLY A 413 22.03 -13.90 -41.33
C GLY A 413 20.57 -13.70 -40.89
N GLU A 414 20.11 -14.47 -39.89
CA GLU A 414 18.74 -14.39 -39.37
C GLU A 414 18.63 -13.45 -38.16
N HIS A 415 19.57 -13.56 -37.22
CA HIS A 415 19.47 -12.84 -35.95
C HIS A 415 19.90 -11.38 -36.04
N GLU A 416 20.84 -11.01 -36.92
CA GLU A 416 21.19 -9.59 -37.10
C GLU A 416 20.00 -8.79 -37.63
N GLU A 417 19.24 -9.33 -38.57
CA GLU A 417 18.04 -8.66 -39.09
C GLU A 417 16.96 -8.52 -38.01
N PHE A 418 16.71 -9.58 -37.23
CA PHE A 418 15.78 -9.52 -36.11
C PHE A 418 16.20 -8.45 -35.08
N PHE A 419 17.46 -8.46 -34.64
CA PHE A 419 17.95 -7.52 -33.62
C PHE A 419 18.06 -6.08 -34.12
N ARG A 420 18.18 -5.84 -35.43
CA ARG A 420 18.14 -4.50 -36.02
C ARG A 420 16.81 -3.79 -35.78
N TYR A 421 15.70 -4.54 -35.79
CA TYR A 421 14.34 -4.01 -35.58
C TYR A 421 13.72 -4.42 -34.25
N PHE A 422 14.53 -4.89 -33.31
CA PHE A 422 14.05 -5.31 -31.99
C PHE A 422 13.77 -4.09 -31.10
N THR A 423 12.51 -3.94 -30.71
CA THR A 423 11.92 -2.87 -29.89
C THR A 423 11.19 -3.45 -28.68
N TRP A 424 10.68 -2.58 -27.81
CA TRP A 424 9.99 -2.97 -26.59
C TRP A 424 8.69 -3.74 -26.80
N GLU A 425 8.11 -3.66 -28.00
CA GLU A 425 6.92 -4.43 -28.38
C GLU A 425 7.22 -5.94 -28.42
N GLN A 426 8.48 -6.33 -28.58
CA GLN A 426 8.95 -7.73 -28.62
C GLN A 426 9.58 -8.19 -27.31
N PHE A 427 9.54 -7.37 -26.25
CA PHE A 427 10.02 -7.79 -24.93
C PHE A 427 9.11 -8.89 -24.37
N SER A 428 9.72 -9.88 -23.73
CA SER A 428 8.98 -10.79 -22.85
C SER A 428 8.38 -10.02 -21.67
N ASP A 429 7.44 -10.64 -20.95
CA ASP A 429 6.86 -9.98 -19.77
C ASP A 429 7.91 -9.75 -18.68
N GLU A 430 8.85 -10.70 -18.48
CA GLU A 430 9.98 -10.54 -17.55
C GLU A 430 10.88 -9.36 -17.95
N GLU A 431 11.23 -9.25 -19.23
CA GLU A 431 12.05 -8.14 -19.74
C GLU A 431 11.32 -6.79 -19.60
N PHE A 432 10.01 -6.76 -19.88
CA PHE A 432 9.20 -5.56 -19.70
C PHE A 432 9.12 -5.14 -18.22
N LEU A 433 8.88 -6.09 -17.32
CA LEU A 433 8.79 -5.83 -15.88
C LEU A 433 10.13 -5.42 -15.25
N LEU A 434 11.25 -5.76 -15.89
CA LEU A 434 12.59 -5.31 -15.52
C LEU A 434 12.90 -3.88 -16.00
N CYS A 435 12.11 -3.30 -16.90
CA CYS A 435 12.28 -1.92 -17.33
C CYS A 435 11.76 -0.95 -16.24
N PRO A 436 12.62 -0.04 -15.73
CA PRO A 436 12.18 1.05 -14.86
C PRO A 436 10.99 1.83 -15.44
N PRO A 437 9.89 2.04 -14.70
CA PRO A 437 8.77 2.82 -15.19
C PRO A 437 9.16 4.28 -15.45
N VAL A 438 8.60 4.84 -16.52
CA VAL A 438 8.63 6.27 -16.79
C VAL A 438 7.32 6.89 -16.34
N VAL A 439 7.41 7.84 -15.40
CA VAL A 439 6.27 8.38 -14.66
C VAL A 439 6.08 9.85 -15.00
N ALA A 440 4.91 10.21 -15.52
CA ALA A 440 4.46 11.60 -15.59
C ALA A 440 3.73 11.97 -14.30
N VAL A 441 4.13 13.06 -13.65
CA VAL A 441 3.50 13.54 -12.41
C VAL A 441 2.94 14.94 -12.63
N GLY A 442 1.85 15.27 -11.95
CA GLY A 442 1.33 16.63 -11.89
C GLY A 442 0.15 16.79 -10.95
N GLY A 443 -0.09 18.02 -10.51
CA GLY A 443 -1.31 18.37 -9.80
C GLY A 443 -2.54 18.39 -10.71
N ASP A 444 -3.71 18.55 -10.11
CA ASP A 444 -4.98 18.64 -10.84
C ASP A 444 -4.98 19.76 -11.89
N GLY A 445 -4.43 20.94 -11.61
CA GLY A 445 -4.35 22.00 -12.62
C GLY A 445 -3.53 21.67 -13.87
N ALA A 446 -2.47 20.88 -13.73
CA ALA A 446 -1.69 20.40 -14.87
C ALA A 446 -2.49 19.38 -15.69
N MET A 447 -3.18 18.46 -15.01
CA MET A 447 -3.70 17.24 -15.61
C MET A 447 -5.18 17.34 -16.03
N TYR A 448 -5.98 18.14 -15.32
CA TYR A 448 -7.39 18.35 -15.60
C TYR A 448 -7.61 19.51 -16.57
N ASP A 449 -6.75 20.53 -16.53
CA ASP A 449 -6.93 21.78 -17.27
C ASP A 449 -5.89 21.94 -18.38
N ILE A 450 -4.77 22.64 -18.11
CA ILE A 450 -3.86 23.13 -19.16
C ILE A 450 -3.18 22.01 -19.95
N GLY A 451 -2.83 20.90 -19.30
CA GLY A 451 -2.16 19.75 -19.90
C GLY A 451 -3.11 18.62 -20.30
N PHE A 452 -4.43 18.80 -20.16
CA PHE A 452 -5.41 17.74 -20.41
C PHE A 452 -5.33 17.16 -21.83
N GLN A 453 -5.07 18.00 -22.85
CA GLN A 453 -4.90 17.52 -24.22
C GLN A 453 -3.68 16.57 -24.35
N ASN A 454 -2.57 16.90 -23.69
CA ASN A 454 -1.36 16.08 -23.68
C ASN A 454 -1.59 14.78 -22.91
N LEU A 455 -2.27 14.87 -21.77
CA LEU A 455 -2.69 13.72 -20.98
C LEU A 455 -3.58 12.76 -21.79
N SER A 456 -4.61 13.30 -22.47
CA SER A 456 -5.50 12.53 -23.33
C SER A 456 -4.74 11.85 -24.49
N ARG A 457 -3.75 12.54 -25.08
CA ARG A 457 -2.89 11.93 -26.10
C ARG A 457 -2.02 10.80 -25.54
N ALA A 458 -1.46 10.96 -24.35
CA ALA A 458 -0.66 9.93 -23.69
C ALA A 458 -1.50 8.68 -23.39
N MET A 459 -2.72 8.84 -22.88
CA MET A 459 -3.68 7.75 -22.64
C MET A 459 -4.08 7.01 -23.93
N MET A 460 -4.16 7.72 -25.07
CA MET A 460 -4.44 7.13 -26.38
C MET A 460 -3.19 6.56 -27.09
N SER A 461 -1.99 6.75 -26.53
CA SER A 461 -0.76 6.38 -27.22
C SER A 461 -0.48 4.88 -27.25
N GLY A 462 -1.12 4.11 -26.36
CA GLY A 462 -0.80 2.70 -26.11
C GLY A 462 0.53 2.48 -25.39
N LYS A 463 1.35 3.53 -25.21
CA LYS A 463 2.65 3.43 -24.55
C LYS A 463 2.46 3.17 -23.03
N PRO A 464 3.15 2.20 -22.44
CA PRO A 464 3.13 1.87 -21.00
C PRO A 464 3.63 2.94 -20.02
N ILE A 465 3.23 4.20 -20.20
CA ILE A 465 3.59 5.33 -19.35
C ILE A 465 2.68 5.36 -18.13
N LYS A 466 3.27 5.67 -16.98
CA LYS A 466 2.59 5.75 -15.70
C LYS A 466 2.30 7.22 -15.41
N ILE A 467 1.07 7.57 -15.07
CA ILE A 467 0.65 8.96 -14.89
C ILE A 467 0.06 9.09 -13.50
N LEU A 468 0.69 9.91 -12.67
CA LEU A 468 0.32 10.14 -11.29
C LEU A 468 -0.24 11.56 -11.16
N VAL A 469 -1.51 11.66 -10.80
CA VAL A 469 -2.20 12.93 -10.56
C VAL A 469 -2.46 13.07 -9.07
N VAL A 470 -1.84 14.10 -8.47
CA VAL A 470 -2.14 14.49 -7.08
C VAL A 470 -3.21 15.57 -7.11
N ASP A 471 -4.43 15.16 -6.80
CA ASP A 471 -5.60 16.01 -6.92
C ASP A 471 -5.84 16.77 -5.62
N THR A 472 -5.59 18.07 -5.65
CA THR A 472 -5.86 19.00 -4.55
C THR A 472 -7.14 19.81 -4.77
N GLN A 473 -7.85 19.60 -5.87
CA GLN A 473 -9.06 20.32 -6.27
C GLN A 473 -8.91 21.84 -6.47
N VAL A 474 -7.68 22.35 -6.47
CA VAL A 474 -7.31 23.76 -6.65
C VAL A 474 -5.90 23.86 -7.20
N TYR A 475 -5.52 25.02 -7.72
CA TYR A 475 -4.12 25.27 -8.06
C TYR A 475 -3.37 25.69 -6.79
N SER A 476 -2.99 24.69 -5.99
CA SER A 476 -2.38 24.89 -4.67
C SER A 476 -1.17 25.84 -4.69
N ASN A 477 -0.23 25.62 -5.62
CA ASN A 477 1.02 26.38 -5.68
C ASN A 477 0.84 27.88 -5.93
N THR A 478 -0.21 28.26 -6.66
CA THR A 478 -0.44 29.65 -7.08
C THR A 478 -1.43 30.38 -6.16
N GLY A 479 -1.75 29.81 -5.00
CA GLY A 479 -2.63 30.40 -3.98
C GLY A 479 -4.09 30.01 -4.10
N GLY A 480 -4.37 28.78 -4.58
CA GLY A 480 -5.71 28.21 -4.54
C GLY A 480 -6.68 28.74 -5.59
N GLN A 481 -6.25 28.86 -6.86
CA GLN A 481 -7.18 29.16 -7.96
C GLN A 481 -8.13 27.99 -8.24
N ALA A 482 -9.30 28.32 -8.77
CA ALA A 482 -10.29 27.35 -9.24
C ALA A 482 -9.68 26.39 -10.28
N CYS A 483 -9.93 25.09 -10.07
CA CYS A 483 -9.63 24.03 -11.02
C CYS A 483 -10.93 23.32 -11.41
N THR A 484 -10.98 22.70 -12.59
CA THR A 484 -12.15 21.88 -12.99
C THR A 484 -12.33 20.61 -12.15
N SER A 485 -11.30 20.19 -11.40
CA SER A 485 -11.37 19.18 -10.34
C SER A 485 -12.16 19.65 -9.10
N GLY A 486 -12.39 20.95 -8.92
CA GLY A 486 -13.14 21.51 -7.79
C GLY A 486 -14.60 21.07 -7.73
N PHE A 487 -15.19 21.14 -6.55
CA PHE A 487 -16.60 20.79 -6.34
C PHE A 487 -17.55 21.97 -6.54
N VAL A 488 -18.84 21.69 -6.77
CA VAL A 488 -19.89 22.72 -6.78
C VAL A 488 -19.92 23.42 -5.41
N GLY A 489 -20.00 24.75 -5.40
CA GLY A 489 -19.98 25.57 -4.19
C GLY A 489 -18.58 25.78 -3.60
N GLN A 490 -17.53 25.20 -4.16
CA GLN A 490 -16.18 25.42 -3.66
C GLN A 490 -15.78 26.89 -3.83
N VAL A 491 -15.31 27.51 -2.75
CA VAL A 491 -14.79 28.88 -2.77
C VAL A 491 -13.29 28.84 -2.94
N SER A 492 -12.81 29.45 -4.01
CA SER A 492 -11.39 29.54 -4.37
C SER A 492 -11.11 30.86 -5.08
N ASP A 493 -9.85 31.18 -5.36
CA ASP A 493 -9.56 32.30 -6.25
C ASP A 493 -10.17 32.03 -7.64
N MET A 494 -10.68 33.07 -8.29
CA MET A 494 -11.53 33.00 -9.50
C MET A 494 -12.91 32.33 -9.34
N SER A 495 -13.28 31.81 -8.16
CA SER A 495 -14.61 31.27 -7.85
C SER A 495 -15.09 31.77 -6.48
N GLN A 496 -15.32 33.07 -6.38
CA GLN A 496 -15.63 33.75 -5.13
C GLN A 496 -17.09 33.55 -4.69
N PHE A 497 -17.31 33.56 -3.38
CA PHE A 497 -18.66 33.59 -2.80
C PHE A 497 -19.15 35.04 -2.65
N GLY A 498 -20.29 35.34 -3.27
CA GLY A 498 -20.93 36.66 -3.25
C GLY A 498 -22.45 36.57 -3.19
N LYS A 499 -23.12 37.66 -3.58
CA LYS A 499 -24.59 37.70 -3.64
C LYS A 499 -25.14 36.91 -4.84
N VAL A 500 -24.47 37.02 -5.99
CA VAL A 500 -24.86 36.36 -7.24
C VAL A 500 -24.21 34.97 -7.30
N ASN A 501 -22.88 34.90 -7.35
CA ASN A 501 -22.16 33.64 -7.42
C ASN A 501 -21.94 33.07 -6.02
N LYS A 502 -22.01 31.74 -5.90
CA LYS A 502 -21.89 31.01 -4.63
C LYS A 502 -20.72 30.02 -4.69
N GLY A 503 -19.56 30.48 -5.14
CA GLY A 503 -18.43 29.58 -5.45
C GLY A 503 -18.53 29.00 -6.87
N LYS A 504 -17.81 27.90 -7.11
CA LYS A 504 -17.79 27.19 -8.40
C LYS A 504 -19.17 26.64 -8.77
N GLU A 505 -19.59 26.82 -10.03
CA GLU A 505 -20.93 26.42 -10.49
C GLU A 505 -20.93 25.13 -11.32
N GLU A 506 -19.80 24.84 -11.97
CA GLU A 506 -19.60 23.63 -12.76
C GLU A 506 -19.44 22.42 -11.84
N VAL A 507 -19.93 21.27 -12.30
CA VAL A 507 -19.63 19.99 -11.67
C VAL A 507 -18.14 19.68 -11.77
N ARG A 508 -17.66 18.78 -10.92
CA ARG A 508 -16.29 18.30 -10.98
C ARG A 508 -16.07 17.53 -12.29
N LYS A 509 -14.93 17.77 -12.94
CA LYS A 509 -14.50 17.01 -14.11
C LYS A 509 -13.93 15.66 -13.66
N GLU A 510 -14.60 14.56 -13.94
CA GLU A 510 -14.18 13.24 -13.44
C GLU A 510 -13.12 12.59 -14.37
N ILE A 511 -11.83 12.91 -14.14
CA ILE A 511 -10.73 12.47 -15.02
C ILE A 511 -10.62 10.95 -15.12
N GLY A 512 -10.94 10.21 -14.05
CA GLY A 512 -10.87 8.76 -14.05
C GLY A 512 -11.89 8.12 -15.02
N LEU A 513 -13.09 8.67 -15.14
CA LEU A 513 -14.07 8.21 -16.14
C LEU A 513 -13.69 8.63 -17.55
N ILE A 514 -13.09 9.81 -17.71
CA ILE A 514 -12.55 10.24 -19.01
C ILE A 514 -11.43 9.29 -19.45
N ALA A 515 -10.55 8.88 -18.53
CA ALA A 515 -9.51 7.90 -18.79
C ALA A 515 -10.08 6.52 -19.14
N MET A 516 -11.12 6.06 -18.43
CA MET A 516 -11.87 4.86 -18.78
C MET A 516 -12.47 4.95 -20.20
N ALA A 517 -12.97 6.12 -20.61
CA ALA A 517 -13.54 6.32 -21.95
C ALA A 517 -12.51 6.13 -23.09
N HIS A 518 -11.21 6.24 -22.81
CA HIS A 518 -10.16 5.86 -23.76
C HIS A 518 -10.05 4.35 -24.00
N ARG A 519 -10.57 3.50 -23.09
CA ARG A 519 -10.58 2.02 -23.14
C ARG A 519 -9.22 1.33 -23.13
N THR A 520 -8.15 2.08 -23.36
CA THR A 520 -6.76 1.59 -23.39
C THR A 520 -6.04 1.77 -22.07
N THR A 521 -6.56 2.60 -21.17
CA THR A 521 -5.86 3.07 -19.97
C THR A 521 -6.32 2.28 -18.74
N TYR A 522 -5.38 1.78 -17.96
CA TYR A 522 -5.66 1.34 -16.59
C TYR A 522 -5.93 2.57 -15.71
N VAL A 523 -6.94 2.54 -14.87
CA VAL A 523 -7.28 3.66 -13.98
C VAL A 523 -7.34 3.19 -12.53
N LEU A 524 -6.74 3.96 -11.64
CA LEU A 524 -6.92 3.88 -10.20
C LEU A 524 -7.39 5.24 -9.70
N GLN A 525 -8.50 5.27 -8.96
CA GLN A 525 -8.89 6.41 -8.15
C GLN A 525 -8.74 6.04 -6.67
N GLY A 526 -7.86 6.75 -5.95
CA GLY A 526 -7.37 6.33 -4.62
C GLY A 526 -7.19 7.48 -3.62
N THR A 527 -7.03 7.15 -2.34
CA THR A 527 -6.73 8.12 -1.26
C THR A 527 -5.76 7.52 -0.24
N ILE A 528 -5.01 8.37 0.48
CA ILE A 528 -4.03 7.91 1.50
C ILE A 528 -4.69 7.20 2.69
N ALA A 529 -5.99 7.41 2.90
CA ALA A 529 -6.75 6.71 3.93
C ALA A 529 -6.96 5.21 3.63
N HIS A 530 -6.75 4.80 2.38
CA HIS A 530 -6.89 3.42 1.93
C HIS A 530 -5.58 2.95 1.28
N ALA A 531 -4.48 3.02 2.03
CA ALA A 531 -3.13 2.74 1.53
C ALA A 531 -3.02 1.38 0.84
N ASN A 532 -3.65 0.34 1.38
CA ASN A 532 -3.67 -0.99 0.75
C ASN A 532 -4.36 -1.00 -0.63
N HIS A 533 -5.50 -0.32 -0.77
CA HIS A 533 -6.16 -0.17 -2.09
C HIS A 533 -5.26 0.60 -3.06
N MET A 534 -4.53 1.61 -2.57
CA MET A 534 -3.60 2.40 -3.37
C MET A 534 -2.39 1.57 -3.83
N ILE A 535 -1.71 0.87 -2.93
CA ILE A 535 -0.52 0.06 -3.24
C ILE A 535 -0.90 -1.09 -4.19
N GLU A 536 -2.01 -1.80 -3.93
CA GLU A 536 -2.51 -2.85 -4.83
C GLU A 536 -2.81 -2.27 -6.22
N GLY A 537 -3.43 -1.09 -6.26
CA GLY A 537 -3.70 -0.38 -7.51
C GLY A 537 -2.44 0.08 -8.24
N PHE A 538 -1.40 0.49 -7.52
CA PHE A 538 -0.09 0.84 -8.08
C PHE A 538 0.58 -0.36 -8.69
N ILE A 539 0.64 -1.50 -7.99
CA ILE A 539 1.22 -2.76 -8.49
C ILE A 539 0.57 -3.12 -9.83
N GLN A 540 -0.77 -3.20 -9.88
CA GLN A 540 -1.49 -3.54 -11.10
C GLN A 540 -1.21 -2.55 -12.24
N GLY A 541 -1.24 -1.25 -11.96
CA GLY A 541 -0.97 -0.22 -12.96
C GLY A 541 0.48 -0.19 -13.44
N LEU A 542 1.45 -0.49 -12.56
CA LEU A 542 2.87 -0.58 -12.90
C LEU A 542 3.15 -1.79 -13.80
N MET A 543 2.51 -2.93 -13.53
CA MET A 543 2.65 -4.16 -14.32
C MET A 543 1.90 -4.11 -15.67
N ALA A 544 0.93 -3.21 -15.83
CA ALA A 544 0.15 -3.10 -17.05
C ALA A 544 1.01 -2.67 -18.27
N ARG A 545 0.94 -3.41 -19.38
CA ARG A 545 1.60 -3.06 -20.67
C ARG A 545 0.81 -2.01 -21.47
N ARG A 546 0.31 -0.98 -20.78
CA ARG A 546 -0.56 0.08 -21.29
C ARG A 546 -0.41 1.35 -20.44
N PRO A 547 -0.91 2.51 -20.90
CA PRO A 547 -0.98 3.70 -20.05
C PRO A 547 -1.72 3.39 -18.75
N ALA A 548 -1.22 3.91 -17.64
CA ALA A 548 -1.86 3.79 -16.33
C ALA A 548 -2.05 5.20 -15.73
N LEU A 549 -3.28 5.55 -15.38
CA LEU A 549 -3.62 6.79 -14.70
C LEU A 549 -3.96 6.49 -13.23
N PHE A 550 -3.22 7.13 -12.33
CA PHE A 550 -3.48 7.12 -10.90
C PHE A 550 -4.00 8.51 -10.51
N ASN A 551 -5.28 8.63 -10.23
CA ASN A 551 -5.93 9.85 -9.76
C ASN A 551 -6.10 9.77 -8.25
N LEU A 552 -5.38 10.60 -7.51
CA LEU A 552 -5.24 10.41 -6.07
C LEU A 552 -5.68 11.66 -5.32
N TYR A 553 -6.64 11.53 -4.42
CA TYR A 553 -7.05 12.62 -3.54
C TYR A 553 -5.91 13.00 -2.61
N THR A 554 -5.60 14.28 -2.58
CA THR A 554 -4.61 14.86 -1.67
C THR A 554 -5.20 16.12 -1.05
N SER A 555 -5.26 16.18 0.27
CA SER A 555 -5.67 17.40 0.95
C SER A 555 -4.59 18.48 0.81
N CYS A 556 -5.01 19.75 0.78
CA CYS A 556 -4.11 20.89 0.80
C CYS A 556 -4.44 21.76 2.01
N GLN A 557 -3.61 21.68 3.04
CA GLN A 557 -3.83 22.34 4.33
C GLN A 557 -4.28 23.82 4.20
N PRO A 558 -3.50 24.70 3.55
CA PRO A 558 -3.86 26.11 3.45
C PRO A 558 -5.11 26.35 2.60
N GLU A 559 -5.24 25.68 1.46
CA GLU A 559 -6.31 25.98 0.49
C GLU A 559 -7.64 25.30 0.81
N HIS A 560 -7.61 24.19 1.53
CA HIS A 560 -8.81 23.56 2.10
C HIS A 560 -9.17 24.20 3.44
N GLY A 561 -8.18 24.84 4.09
CA GLY A 561 -8.31 25.50 5.39
C GLY A 561 -8.54 24.50 6.52
N ILE A 562 -7.72 23.45 6.54
CA ILE A 562 -7.73 22.35 7.51
C ILE A 562 -6.44 22.37 8.34
N GLY A 563 -6.41 21.62 9.45
CA GLY A 563 -5.21 21.47 10.28
C GLY A 563 -4.09 20.68 9.61
N ASP A 564 -2.85 20.88 10.07
CA ASP A 564 -1.66 20.20 9.54
C ASP A 564 -1.65 18.68 9.79
N ASP A 565 -2.42 18.22 10.76
CA ASP A 565 -2.62 16.84 11.18
C ASP A 565 -3.79 16.14 10.47
N MET A 566 -4.56 16.87 9.64
CA MET A 566 -5.86 16.41 9.15
C MET A 566 -5.82 15.68 7.80
N GLY A 567 -4.64 15.46 7.21
CA GLY A 567 -4.52 14.92 5.85
C GLY A 567 -5.23 13.58 5.64
N HIS A 568 -4.86 12.58 6.45
CA HIS A 568 -5.48 11.26 6.46
C HIS A 568 -6.97 11.31 6.82
N HIS A 569 -7.34 12.10 7.84
CA HIS A 569 -8.73 12.24 8.27
C HIS A 569 -9.62 12.78 7.13
N GLN A 570 -9.17 13.82 6.43
CA GLN A 570 -9.91 14.39 5.31
C GLN A 570 -9.99 13.43 4.11
N ALA A 571 -8.93 12.65 3.87
CA ALA A 571 -8.97 11.58 2.86
C ALA A 571 -10.03 10.51 3.19
N LYS A 572 -10.20 10.16 4.46
CA LYS A 572 -11.25 9.23 4.92
C LYS A 572 -12.64 9.84 4.71
N LEU A 573 -12.88 11.06 5.19
CA LEU A 573 -14.15 11.76 5.01
C LEU A 573 -14.52 11.96 3.53
N ALA A 574 -13.54 12.23 2.66
CA ALA A 574 -13.79 12.37 1.23
C ALA A 574 -14.35 11.08 0.60
N VAL A 575 -13.88 9.91 1.03
CA VAL A 575 -14.41 8.61 0.56
C VAL A 575 -15.80 8.35 1.15
N GLU A 576 -15.96 8.53 2.46
CA GLU A 576 -17.21 8.25 3.16
C GLU A 576 -18.35 9.16 2.68
N SER A 577 -18.08 10.44 2.45
CA SER A 577 -19.06 11.42 1.95
C SER A 577 -19.33 11.35 0.45
N ARG A 578 -18.80 10.35 -0.24
CA ARG A 578 -18.82 10.21 -1.72
C ARG A 578 -18.22 11.40 -2.47
N ALA A 579 -17.48 12.30 -1.81
CA ALA A 579 -16.75 13.38 -2.47
C ALA A 579 -15.71 12.82 -3.45
N TYR A 580 -15.04 11.74 -3.06
CA TYR A 580 -14.01 11.07 -3.85
C TYR A 580 -14.13 9.53 -3.74
N PRO A 581 -15.11 8.91 -4.41
CA PRO A 581 -15.27 7.46 -4.38
C PRO A 581 -14.05 6.73 -4.96
N LEU A 582 -13.70 5.58 -4.39
CA LEU A 582 -12.58 4.76 -4.87
C LEU A 582 -13.03 3.88 -6.03
N PHE A 583 -12.17 3.68 -7.03
CA PHE A 583 -12.43 2.65 -8.03
C PHE A 583 -11.16 2.26 -8.77
N ARG A 584 -11.22 1.09 -9.42
CA ARG A 584 -10.23 0.64 -10.39
C ARG A 584 -10.91 0.29 -11.70
N TYR A 585 -10.25 0.62 -12.80
CA TYR A 585 -10.63 0.15 -14.12
C TYR A 585 -9.44 -0.54 -14.76
N ASN A 586 -9.57 -1.85 -15.01
CA ASN A 586 -8.57 -2.64 -15.70
C ASN A 586 -9.16 -3.25 -16.98
N PRO A 587 -8.82 -2.69 -18.16
CA PRO A 587 -9.31 -3.19 -19.44
C PRO A 587 -8.82 -4.60 -19.81
N ASP A 588 -7.85 -5.16 -19.10
CA ASP A 588 -7.38 -6.55 -19.33
C ASP A 588 -8.29 -7.60 -18.68
N LEU A 589 -9.20 -7.22 -17.78
CA LEU A 589 -10.08 -8.16 -17.07
C LEU A 589 -11.30 -8.64 -17.88
N GLY A 590 -11.68 -7.93 -18.95
CA GLY A 590 -12.88 -8.27 -19.70
C GLY A 590 -13.18 -7.32 -20.86
N LYS A 591 -14.41 -7.41 -21.38
CA LYS A 591 -14.87 -6.63 -22.54
C LYS A 591 -15.94 -5.61 -22.16
N THR A 592 -16.68 -5.85 -21.08
CA THR A 592 -17.73 -4.98 -20.58
C THR A 592 -17.21 -4.06 -19.47
N PRO A 593 -17.79 -2.86 -19.28
CA PRO A 593 -17.45 -2.02 -18.14
C PRO A 593 -17.57 -2.76 -16.79
N GLN A 594 -18.60 -3.58 -16.62
CA GLN A 594 -18.85 -4.35 -15.40
C GLN A 594 -17.73 -5.35 -15.09
N GLU A 595 -17.14 -5.99 -16.10
CA GLU A 595 -16.03 -6.93 -15.90
C GLU A 595 -14.73 -6.23 -15.51
N CYS A 596 -14.56 -4.99 -15.99
CA CYS A 596 -13.31 -4.22 -15.88
C CYS A 596 -13.31 -3.19 -14.76
N PHE A 597 -14.45 -2.89 -14.13
CA PHE A 597 -14.62 -1.79 -13.19
C PHE A 597 -14.96 -2.30 -11.78
N GLU A 598 -14.15 -1.92 -10.79
CA GLU A 598 -14.27 -2.37 -9.40
C GLU A 598 -14.44 -1.18 -8.44
N LEU A 599 -15.29 -1.35 -7.43
CA LEU A 599 -15.58 -0.37 -6.38
C LEU A 599 -15.00 -0.76 -5.00
N ASP A 600 -14.01 -1.67 -4.99
CA ASP A 600 -13.35 -2.13 -3.76
C ASP A 600 -12.83 -0.95 -2.91
N GLY A 601 -12.96 -1.07 -1.59
CA GLY A 601 -12.48 -0.06 -0.63
C GLY A 601 -13.48 1.04 -0.28
N ASN A 602 -14.63 1.13 -0.94
CA ASN A 602 -15.69 2.05 -0.52
C ASN A 602 -16.54 1.44 0.60
N PRO A 603 -16.83 2.18 1.69
CA PRO A 603 -17.75 1.71 2.71
C PRO A 603 -19.20 1.74 2.22
N ALA A 604 -20.04 0.88 2.81
CA ALA A 604 -21.49 0.80 2.58
C ALA A 604 -21.87 0.84 1.09
N VAL A 605 -21.31 -0.07 0.28
CA VAL A 605 -21.37 0.01 -1.20
C VAL A 605 -22.80 0.05 -1.76
N TYR A 606 -23.76 -0.57 -1.07
CA TYR A 606 -25.14 -0.62 -1.54
C TYR A 606 -25.94 0.65 -1.19
N GLU A 607 -25.52 1.36 -0.15
CA GLU A 607 -26.16 2.59 0.32
C GLU A 607 -25.71 3.82 -0.47
N ASP A 608 -26.51 4.88 -0.42
CA ASP A 608 -26.11 6.18 -0.96
C ASP A 608 -25.03 6.82 -0.08
N TRP A 609 -25.22 6.75 1.24
CA TRP A 609 -24.33 7.31 2.25
C TRP A 609 -23.99 6.26 3.31
N PRO A 610 -22.71 6.11 3.70
CA PRO A 610 -22.34 5.47 4.95
C PRO A 610 -22.93 6.23 6.15
N SER A 611 -22.99 5.57 7.31
CA SER A 611 -23.46 6.18 8.56
C SER A 611 -22.32 6.31 9.58
N TYR A 612 -22.42 7.30 10.47
CA TYR A 612 -21.52 7.51 11.59
C TYR A 612 -22.31 7.82 12.87
N THR A 613 -21.71 7.49 14.02
CA THR A 613 -22.27 7.77 15.34
C THR A 613 -21.86 9.16 15.83
N LEU A 614 -22.83 10.01 16.15
CA LEU A 614 -22.62 11.28 16.84
C LEU A 614 -22.96 11.14 18.33
N ASN A 615 -21.96 11.41 19.19
CA ASN A 615 -22.13 11.47 20.64
C ASN A 615 -22.44 12.92 21.07
N TYR A 616 -23.47 13.11 21.90
CA TYR A 616 -23.89 14.43 22.37
C TYR A 616 -24.45 14.39 23.80
N LEU A 617 -24.51 15.56 24.43
CA LEU A 617 -25.12 15.75 25.74
C LEU A 617 -26.53 16.32 25.61
N GLU A 618 -27.48 15.65 26.26
CA GLU A 618 -28.82 16.19 26.51
C GLU A 618 -28.96 16.49 28.00
N GLY A 619 -28.79 17.75 28.37
CA GLY A 619 -28.64 18.16 29.77
C GLY A 619 -27.31 17.64 30.33
N SER A 620 -27.38 16.62 31.20
CA SER A 620 -26.20 15.95 31.78
C SER A 620 -26.07 14.48 31.36
N ARG A 621 -26.87 14.02 30.39
CA ARG A 621 -26.87 12.63 29.92
C ARG A 621 -26.19 12.54 28.57
N GLU A 622 -25.25 11.62 28.45
CA GLU A 622 -24.69 11.22 27.17
C GLU A 622 -25.73 10.44 26.37
N LYS A 623 -25.87 10.81 25.10
CA LYS A 623 -26.71 10.16 24.11
C LYS A 623 -25.94 10.02 22.81
N THR A 624 -26.38 9.09 21.99
CA THR A 624 -25.82 8.84 20.67
C THR A 624 -26.92 8.94 19.61
N MET A 625 -26.55 9.24 18.37
CA MET A 625 -27.42 9.14 17.21
C MET A 625 -26.63 8.73 15.98
N GLU A 626 -27.24 7.89 15.14
CA GLU A 626 -26.67 7.52 13.84
C GLU A 626 -27.08 8.54 12.79
N LEU A 627 -26.11 9.01 12.01
CA LEU A 627 -26.28 10.02 10.97
C LEU A 627 -25.62 9.58 9.66
N PRO A 628 -26.23 9.89 8.51
CA PRO A 628 -25.58 9.66 7.22
C PRO A 628 -24.43 10.65 7.00
N MET A 629 -23.30 10.16 6.49
CA MET A 629 -22.17 10.99 6.06
C MET A 629 -22.41 11.51 4.65
N THR A 630 -23.09 12.66 4.52
CA THR A 630 -23.32 13.29 3.21
C THR A 630 -22.14 14.16 2.79
N PHE A 631 -22.13 14.63 1.53
CA PHE A 631 -21.13 15.60 1.08
C PHE A 631 -21.11 16.88 1.94
N ALA A 632 -22.25 17.32 2.49
CA ALA A 632 -22.30 18.50 3.35
C ALA A 632 -21.57 18.29 4.69
N ASP A 633 -21.59 17.07 5.23
CA ASP A 633 -20.91 16.71 6.48
C ASP A 633 -19.39 16.76 6.30
N PHE A 634 -18.87 16.30 5.15
CA PHE A 634 -17.48 16.53 4.76
C PHE A 634 -17.20 18.02 4.55
N ALA A 635 -18.01 18.69 3.74
CA ALA A 635 -17.79 20.08 3.35
C ALA A 635 -17.77 21.05 4.55
N MET A 636 -18.56 20.79 5.61
CA MET A 636 -18.54 21.64 6.80
C MET A 636 -17.20 21.60 7.57
N THR A 637 -16.37 20.58 7.34
CA THR A 637 -15.04 20.46 7.97
C THR A 637 -13.95 21.26 7.26
N GLU A 638 -14.24 21.81 6.07
CA GLU A 638 -13.28 22.56 5.27
C GLU A 638 -13.67 24.04 5.10
N ALA A 639 -12.70 24.94 5.28
CA ALA A 639 -12.95 26.38 5.22
C ALA A 639 -13.45 26.84 3.84
N ARG A 640 -13.06 26.13 2.76
CA ARG A 640 -13.46 26.42 1.37
C ARG A 640 -14.96 26.29 1.10
N PHE A 641 -15.74 25.69 2.01
CA PHE A 641 -17.21 25.62 1.93
C PHE A 641 -17.94 26.37 3.05
N ARG A 642 -17.21 26.88 4.06
CA ARG A 642 -17.78 27.48 5.29
C ARG A 642 -18.90 28.50 5.05
N LYS A 643 -18.84 29.25 3.95
CA LYS A 643 -19.82 30.32 3.64
C LYS A 643 -21.23 29.79 3.31
N HIS A 644 -21.37 28.50 2.99
CA HIS A 644 -22.64 27.83 2.68
C HIS A 644 -23.45 27.42 3.91
N PHE A 645 -22.88 27.52 5.10
CA PHE A 645 -23.48 27.02 6.33
C PHE A 645 -23.86 28.15 7.29
N ARG A 646 -25.00 28.03 7.98
CA ARG A 646 -25.41 28.95 9.05
C ARG A 646 -25.99 28.19 10.22
N MET A 647 -25.50 28.48 11.43
CA MET A 647 -26.06 27.88 12.63
C MET A 647 -27.45 28.43 12.91
N ALA A 648 -28.45 27.56 13.07
CA ALA A 648 -29.79 27.95 13.49
C ALA A 648 -29.86 28.10 15.01
N PRO A 649 -30.23 29.29 15.54
CA PRO A 649 -30.47 29.45 16.96
C PRO A 649 -31.53 28.46 17.47
N PRO A 650 -31.39 27.86 18.67
CA PRO A 650 -32.36 26.87 19.18
C PRO A 650 -33.81 27.35 19.23
N ASP A 651 -34.03 28.65 19.44
CA ASP A 651 -35.35 29.30 19.46
C ASP A 651 -36.01 29.43 18.09
N THR A 652 -35.27 29.21 16.99
CA THR A 652 -35.83 29.23 15.63
C THR A 652 -36.19 27.83 15.10
N TRP A 653 -36.00 26.78 15.90
CA TRP A 653 -36.25 25.41 15.46
C TRP A 653 -37.75 25.15 15.27
N HIS A 654 -38.11 24.64 14.10
CA HIS A 654 -39.49 24.30 13.74
C HIS A 654 -39.54 23.05 12.84
N GLU A 655 -40.74 22.57 12.55
CA GLU A 655 -40.99 21.33 11.77
C GLU A 655 -40.53 21.39 10.32
N ASN A 656 -40.56 22.58 9.69
CA ASN A 656 -40.04 22.74 8.32
C ASN A 656 -38.50 22.66 8.23
N MET A 657 -37.78 22.55 9.33
CA MET A 657 -36.35 22.24 9.30
C MET A 657 -36.19 20.73 9.21
N VAL A 658 -35.62 20.23 8.13
CA VAL A 658 -35.55 18.79 7.81
C VAL A 658 -34.10 18.35 7.72
N PRO A 659 -33.70 17.19 8.29
CA PRO A 659 -32.36 16.64 8.09
C PRO A 659 -32.03 16.55 6.60
N LEU A 660 -30.81 16.91 6.21
CA LEU A 660 -30.42 17.02 4.81
C LEU A 660 -30.65 15.71 4.04
N ALA A 661 -30.30 14.56 4.62
CA ALA A 661 -30.50 13.28 3.96
C ALA A 661 -31.98 12.97 3.66
N GLU A 662 -32.90 13.32 4.56
CA GLU A 662 -34.34 13.21 4.32
C GLU A 662 -34.79 14.21 3.27
N PHE A 663 -34.27 15.45 3.31
CA PHE A 663 -34.58 16.48 2.32
C PHE A 663 -34.20 16.05 0.90
N LEU A 664 -33.08 15.34 0.72
CA LEU A 664 -32.60 14.84 -0.58
C LEU A 664 -33.50 13.76 -1.19
N GLN A 665 -34.35 13.10 -0.38
CA GLN A 665 -35.31 12.10 -0.83
C GLN A 665 -36.67 12.70 -1.20
N LEU A 666 -36.89 13.99 -0.91
CA LEU A 666 -38.11 14.69 -1.29
C LEU A 666 -38.10 15.04 -2.78
N GLU A 667 -39.26 14.90 -3.42
CA GLU A 667 -39.53 15.45 -4.73
C GLU A 667 -39.42 16.99 -4.73
N GLU A 668 -39.12 17.59 -5.88
CA GLU A 668 -38.82 19.03 -5.99
C GLU A 668 -39.94 19.92 -5.42
N GLY A 669 -41.21 19.56 -5.67
CA GLY A 669 -42.37 20.29 -5.16
C GLY A 669 -42.53 20.21 -3.63
N ASP A 670 -42.10 19.12 -3.01
CA ASP A 670 -42.23 18.91 -1.56
C ASP A 670 -41.12 19.60 -0.75
N ARG A 671 -40.14 20.21 -1.43
CA ARG A 671 -39.04 20.95 -0.81
C ARG A 671 -39.39 22.42 -0.53
N GLU A 672 -40.47 22.93 -1.14
CA GLU A 672 -40.86 24.32 -0.96
C GLU A 672 -41.15 24.64 0.52
N GLY A 673 -40.54 25.72 1.03
CA GLY A 673 -40.71 26.15 2.43
C GLY A 673 -39.94 25.30 3.46
N LYS A 674 -39.20 24.27 3.06
CA LYS A 674 -38.33 23.47 3.94
C LYS A 674 -36.90 24.01 4.00
N PHE A 675 -36.26 23.80 5.14
CA PHE A 675 -34.91 24.29 5.44
C PHE A 675 -34.01 23.10 5.78
N PRO A 676 -33.15 22.64 4.86
CA PRO A 676 -32.28 21.49 5.11
C PRO A 676 -31.20 21.84 6.13
N PHE A 677 -30.88 20.90 7.02
CA PHE A 677 -29.81 21.05 8.00
C PHE A 677 -29.05 19.74 8.24
N ILE A 678 -27.82 19.85 8.74
CA ILE A 678 -27.07 18.73 9.32
C ILE A 678 -26.89 18.94 10.82
N TRP A 679 -26.77 17.84 11.57
CA TRP A 679 -26.56 17.89 13.01
C TRP A 679 -25.09 18.16 13.31
N THR A 680 -24.84 19.04 14.27
CA THR A 680 -23.50 19.38 14.75
C THR A 680 -23.52 19.50 16.27
N ILE A 681 -22.34 19.48 16.90
CA ILE A 681 -22.21 19.72 18.32
C ILE A 681 -21.46 21.02 18.59
N ASP A 682 -21.87 21.74 19.63
CA ASP A 682 -21.15 22.91 20.11
C ASP A 682 -19.95 22.51 21.00
N LYS A 683 -19.21 23.51 21.49
CA LYS A 683 -18.05 23.28 22.38
C LYS A 683 -18.41 22.66 23.73
N ARG A 684 -19.70 22.57 24.07
CA ARG A 684 -20.23 21.95 25.29
C ARG A 684 -20.92 20.61 24.97
N GLN A 685 -20.71 20.07 23.77
CA GLN A 685 -21.32 18.83 23.27
C GLN A 685 -22.85 18.87 23.15
N HIS A 686 -23.47 20.05 23.07
CA HIS A 686 -24.91 20.15 22.82
C HIS A 686 -25.22 20.14 21.32
N LEU A 687 -26.33 19.49 20.95
CA LEU A 687 -26.80 19.46 19.57
C LEU A 687 -27.14 20.85 19.04
N SER A 688 -26.74 21.08 17.80
CA SER A 688 -27.02 22.29 17.03
C SER A 688 -27.40 21.93 15.59
N ARG A 689 -28.33 22.69 14.99
CA ARG A 689 -28.74 22.53 13.58
C ARG A 689 -27.95 23.48 12.70
N LEU A 690 -27.12 22.93 11.81
CA LEU A 690 -26.36 23.69 10.83
C LEU A 690 -27.13 23.73 9.51
N LEU A 691 -27.73 24.87 9.18
CA LEU A 691 -28.48 25.06 7.95
C LEU A 691 -27.55 24.96 6.74
N VAL A 692 -28.04 24.30 5.70
CA VAL A 692 -27.34 24.03 4.44
C VAL A 692 -27.99 24.85 3.33
N ASP A 693 -27.21 25.62 2.58
CA ASP A 693 -27.76 26.38 1.45
C ASP A 693 -28.04 25.51 0.22
N ALA A 694 -28.81 26.05 -0.73
CA ALA A 694 -29.21 25.34 -1.94
C ALA A 694 -28.01 24.88 -2.82
N THR A 695 -26.87 25.58 -2.76
CA THR A 695 -25.67 25.20 -3.51
C THR A 695 -25.10 23.91 -2.94
N MET A 696 -25.04 23.81 -1.62
CA MET A 696 -24.52 22.63 -0.94
C MET A 696 -25.48 21.43 -1.05
N VAL A 697 -26.80 21.67 -1.06
CA VAL A 697 -27.80 20.64 -1.41
C VAL A 697 -27.49 20.08 -2.82
N ARG A 698 -27.30 20.95 -3.81
CA ARG A 698 -26.96 20.54 -5.18
C ARG A 698 -25.65 19.74 -5.24
N SER A 699 -24.64 20.11 -4.45
CA SER A 699 -23.40 19.34 -4.35
C SER A 699 -23.63 17.93 -3.80
N CYS A 700 -24.51 17.77 -2.81
CA CYS A 700 -24.88 16.46 -2.26
C CYS A 700 -25.64 15.61 -3.27
N GLU A 701 -26.60 16.19 -4.00
CA GLU A 701 -27.32 15.49 -5.07
C GLU A 701 -26.35 15.01 -6.14
N GLU A 702 -25.45 15.88 -6.60
CA GLU A 702 -24.54 15.53 -7.67
C GLU A 702 -23.53 14.45 -7.26
N ARG A 703 -23.01 14.47 -6.03
CA ARG A 703 -22.14 13.40 -5.52
C ARG A 703 -22.87 12.08 -5.31
N ARG A 704 -24.12 12.11 -4.83
CA ARG A 704 -24.99 10.93 -4.75
C ARG A 704 -25.23 10.34 -6.14
N ASP A 705 -25.62 11.17 -7.10
CA ASP A 705 -25.96 10.73 -8.45
C ASP A 705 -24.71 10.19 -9.17
N PHE A 706 -23.53 10.79 -8.93
CA PHE A 706 -22.25 10.23 -9.37
C PHE A 706 -22.01 8.84 -8.78
N TRP A 707 -22.23 8.65 -7.48
CA TRP A 707 -22.11 7.35 -6.82
C TRP A 707 -23.07 6.30 -7.40
N VAL A 708 -24.34 6.66 -7.62
CA VAL A 708 -25.34 5.80 -8.28
C VAL A 708 -24.88 5.39 -9.68
N MET A 709 -24.33 6.32 -10.46
CA MET A 709 -23.76 6.02 -11.77
C MET A 709 -22.58 5.04 -11.68
N LEU A 710 -21.67 5.22 -10.72
CA LEU A 710 -20.55 4.30 -10.51
C LEU A 710 -21.02 2.88 -10.15
N LYS A 711 -22.02 2.75 -9.27
CA LYS A 711 -22.65 1.45 -8.94
C LYS A 711 -23.22 0.77 -10.19
N ALA A 712 -23.89 1.54 -11.05
CA ALA A 712 -24.44 1.03 -12.31
C ALA A 712 -23.35 0.56 -13.29
N ILE A 713 -22.23 1.28 -13.39
CA ILE A 713 -21.07 0.88 -14.22
C ILE A 713 -20.46 -0.42 -13.70
N ALA A 714 -20.31 -0.54 -12.38
CA ALA A 714 -19.75 -1.72 -11.71
C ALA A 714 -20.70 -2.94 -11.73
N GLY A 715 -21.97 -2.76 -12.12
CA GLY A 715 -22.97 -3.83 -12.08
C GLY A 715 -23.39 -4.21 -10.65
N VAL A 716 -23.21 -3.32 -9.68
CA VAL A 716 -23.70 -3.51 -8.31
C VAL A 716 -25.21 -3.39 -8.32
N ALA A 717 -25.92 -4.50 -8.09
CA ALA A 717 -27.37 -4.49 -7.99
C ALA A 717 -27.81 -3.65 -6.77
N PRO A 718 -28.86 -2.83 -6.89
CA PRO A 718 -29.45 -2.19 -5.72
C PRO A 718 -29.90 -3.27 -4.75
N ALA A 719 -29.77 -3.01 -3.44
CA ALA A 719 -30.32 -3.89 -2.42
C ALA A 719 -31.78 -4.23 -2.79
N ALA A 720 -32.11 -5.52 -2.82
CA ALA A 720 -33.50 -5.92 -3.05
C ALA A 720 -34.36 -5.17 -2.02
N PRO A 721 -35.45 -4.50 -2.42
CA PRO A 721 -36.33 -3.87 -1.46
C PRO A 721 -36.72 -4.94 -0.45
N ASP A 722 -36.60 -4.62 0.84
CA ASP A 722 -36.92 -5.52 1.94
C ASP A 722 -38.41 -5.84 1.92
N THR A 723 -38.76 -6.76 1.03
CA THR A 723 -40.09 -7.29 0.80
C THR A 723 -40.45 -8.32 1.86
N SER A 724 -39.52 -8.67 2.77
CA SER A 724 -39.75 -9.65 3.82
C SER A 724 -40.75 -9.14 4.87
N GLY A 725 -40.67 -7.85 5.21
CA GLY A 725 -41.64 -7.17 6.08
C GLY A 725 -43.01 -7.08 5.43
N ASP A 726 -43.10 -6.61 4.19
CA ASP A 726 -44.37 -6.46 3.48
C ASP A 726 -45.04 -7.79 3.13
N LEU A 727 -44.27 -8.84 2.78
CA LEU A 727 -44.80 -10.19 2.54
C LEU A 727 -45.26 -10.87 3.83
N GLN A 728 -44.57 -10.67 4.96
CA GLN A 728 -45.04 -11.19 6.25
C GLN A 728 -46.28 -10.44 6.75
N GLU A 729 -46.35 -9.13 6.55
CA GLU A 729 -47.51 -8.31 6.93
C GLU A 729 -48.71 -8.60 6.01
N GLN A 730 -48.49 -8.78 4.71
CA GLN A 730 -49.50 -9.26 3.75
C GLN A 730 -49.94 -10.68 4.06
N ALA A 731 -49.02 -11.60 4.34
CA ALA A 731 -49.35 -12.97 4.74
C ALA A 731 -50.13 -12.99 6.07
N ARG A 732 -49.77 -12.16 7.05
CA ARG A 732 -50.54 -11.98 8.30
C ARG A 732 -51.92 -11.43 8.02
N ARG A 733 -52.05 -10.40 7.18
CA ARG A 733 -53.35 -9.82 6.79
C ARG A 733 -54.23 -10.83 6.05
N ASP A 734 -53.65 -11.66 5.19
CA ASP A 734 -54.36 -12.70 4.46
C ASP A 734 -54.77 -13.87 5.36
N VAL A 735 -53.93 -14.26 6.33
CA VAL A 735 -54.27 -15.25 7.35
C VAL A 735 -55.38 -14.73 8.26
N VAL A 736 -55.29 -13.48 8.72
CA VAL A 736 -56.35 -12.85 9.54
C VAL A 736 -57.66 -12.71 8.75
N ARG A 737 -57.60 -12.38 7.46
CA ARG A 737 -58.78 -12.31 6.58
C ARG A 737 -59.38 -13.70 6.32
N LYS A 738 -58.56 -14.75 6.20
CA LYS A 738 -59.02 -16.15 6.10
C LYS A 738 -59.62 -16.66 7.41
N ILE A 739 -59.07 -16.30 8.56
CA ILE A 739 -59.62 -16.64 9.88
C ILE A 739 -60.94 -15.90 10.12
N ALA A 740 -61.02 -14.61 9.78
CA ALA A 740 -62.25 -13.82 9.91
C ALA A 740 -63.37 -14.33 8.99
N SER A 741 -63.04 -14.72 7.75
CA SER A 741 -64.02 -15.31 6.82
C SER A 741 -64.40 -16.75 7.19
N GLY A 742 -63.48 -17.52 7.79
CA GLY A 742 -63.78 -18.84 8.37
C GLY A 742 -64.68 -18.76 9.60
N LEU A 743 -64.47 -17.78 10.48
CA LEU A 743 -65.32 -17.52 11.65
C LEU A 743 -66.70 -16.98 11.26
N LEU A 744 -66.80 -16.15 10.21
CA LEU A 744 -68.10 -15.72 9.67
C LEU A 744 -68.91 -16.91 9.11
N ARG A 745 -68.23 -17.84 8.42
CA ARG A 745 -68.85 -19.07 7.90
C ARG A 745 -69.25 -20.07 9.00
N LEU A 746 -68.60 -20.01 10.16
CA LEU A 746 -68.98 -20.79 11.35
C LEU A 746 -70.13 -20.14 12.14
N ALA A 747 -70.28 -18.82 12.05
CA ALA A 747 -71.37 -18.07 12.70
C ALA A 747 -72.68 -18.10 11.88
N GLU A 748 -72.59 -18.18 10.55
CA GLU A 748 -73.73 -18.40 9.66
C GLU A 748 -73.93 -19.90 9.43
N GLY A 749 -74.65 -20.54 10.36
CA GLY A 749 -74.86 -21.99 10.39
C GLY A 749 -75.20 -22.59 9.02
N GLY A 750 -74.30 -23.45 8.54
CA GLY A 750 -74.47 -24.31 7.37
C GLY A 750 -73.78 -25.66 7.61
N GLU A 751 -74.52 -26.74 7.35
CA GLU A 751 -74.21 -28.13 7.71
C GLU A 751 -72.85 -28.65 7.19
N LEU A 752 -72.18 -29.44 8.04
CA LEU A 752 -70.99 -30.22 7.74
C LEU A 752 -71.33 -31.50 6.97
N ALA A 753 -70.66 -31.74 5.84
CA ALA A 753 -70.52 -33.06 5.23
C ALA A 753 -69.02 -33.38 5.07
N ALA A 754 -68.64 -34.59 5.49
CA ALA A 754 -67.28 -35.10 5.69
C ALA A 754 -66.58 -35.57 4.40
N ASP A 755 -65.25 -35.44 4.30
CA ASP A 755 -64.23 -36.53 4.38
C ASP A 755 -62.78 -35.95 4.29
N PRO A 756 -61.66 -36.69 4.46
CA PRO A 756 -60.61 -36.34 5.42
C PRO A 756 -59.23 -36.07 4.76
N GLY A 757 -58.33 -35.38 5.47
CA GLY A 757 -56.95 -35.25 5.01
C GLY A 757 -56.08 -34.33 5.87
N ASP A 758 -55.15 -34.96 6.56
CA ASP A 758 -53.90 -34.48 7.15
C ASP A 758 -53.87 -33.68 8.45
N ASP A 759 -52.99 -34.20 9.31
CA ASP A 759 -52.66 -33.88 10.67
C ASP A 759 -52.16 -32.44 10.87
N LEU A 760 -52.85 -31.70 11.75
CA LEU A 760 -52.32 -30.50 12.38
C LEU A 760 -51.77 -30.88 13.75
N ILE A 761 -50.45 -31.08 13.82
CA ILE A 761 -49.70 -31.10 15.06
C ILE A 761 -49.66 -29.66 15.60
N ALA A 762 -50.36 -29.44 16.71
CA ALA A 762 -50.22 -28.28 17.54
C ALA A 762 -48.91 -28.39 18.36
N SER A 763 -48.02 -27.41 18.24
CA SER A 763 -47.04 -27.10 19.28
C SER A 763 -47.18 -25.64 19.72
N THR A 764 -47.44 -25.51 21.01
CA THR A 764 -47.56 -24.28 21.77
C THR A 764 -46.22 -23.55 21.85
N ALA A 765 -46.23 -22.27 21.53
CA ALA A 765 -45.11 -21.36 21.74
C ALA A 765 -44.91 -21.07 23.25
N SER A 766 -43.67 -21.22 23.70
CA SER A 766 -43.15 -20.60 24.91
C SER A 766 -41.87 -19.84 24.55
N GLU A 767 -41.88 -18.53 24.78
CA GLU A 767 -40.76 -17.62 24.64
C GLU A 767 -39.61 -17.99 25.59
N ALA A 768 -38.41 -18.16 25.05
CA ALA A 768 -37.14 -18.01 25.76
C ALA A 768 -36.03 -17.74 24.72
N GLY A 769 -35.10 -16.83 25.06
CA GLY A 769 -34.21 -16.12 24.15
C GLY A 769 -33.36 -16.95 23.19
N SER A 770 -33.18 -16.40 22.00
CA SER A 770 -32.32 -16.97 20.95
C SER A 770 -30.89 -16.42 21.07
N GLU A 771 -29.97 -17.28 21.50
CA GLU A 771 -28.60 -17.30 20.98
C GLU A 771 -28.64 -17.58 19.45
N PRO A 772 -27.67 -17.09 18.66
CA PRO A 772 -27.67 -17.32 17.22
C PRO A 772 -27.43 -18.81 16.93
N ALA A 773 -28.42 -19.45 16.29
CA ALA A 773 -28.37 -20.85 15.92
C ALA A 773 -27.39 -21.10 14.75
N ALA A 774 -26.47 -22.03 14.96
CA ALA A 774 -25.65 -22.63 13.91
C ALA A 774 -26.52 -23.26 12.81
N ALA A 775 -26.25 -22.90 11.55
CA ALA A 775 -26.85 -23.50 10.36
C ALA A 775 -26.34 -24.95 10.14
N PRO A 776 -27.11 -25.82 9.45
CA PRO A 776 -26.78 -27.23 9.33
C PRO A 776 -25.54 -27.44 8.46
N SER A 777 -24.65 -28.32 8.92
CA SER A 777 -23.42 -28.73 8.24
C SER A 777 -23.73 -29.53 6.97
N GLY A 778 -23.62 -28.88 5.81
CA GLY A 778 -23.35 -29.57 4.55
C GLY A 778 -21.89 -30.02 4.52
N GLU A 779 -21.62 -31.28 4.17
CA GLU A 779 -20.26 -31.81 4.03
C GLU A 779 -19.44 -30.89 3.10
N GLY A 780 -18.43 -30.21 3.65
CA GLY A 780 -17.52 -29.33 2.93
C GLY A 780 -17.63 -27.83 3.23
N TYR A 781 -18.64 -27.36 3.98
CA TYR A 781 -18.74 -25.95 4.38
C TYR A 781 -18.17 -25.71 5.79
N MET A 782 -17.08 -24.95 5.87
CA MET A 782 -16.49 -24.39 7.08
C MET A 782 -16.95 -22.92 7.20
N ALA A 783 -17.73 -22.61 8.24
CA ALA A 783 -18.12 -21.23 8.51
C ALA A 783 -16.88 -20.40 8.90
N PRO A 784 -16.78 -19.12 8.50
CA PRO A 784 -15.70 -18.25 8.96
C PRO A 784 -15.83 -17.99 10.46
N TRP A 785 -14.70 -17.80 11.15
CA TRP A 785 -14.66 -17.40 12.57
C TRP A 785 -13.51 -16.44 12.86
N ILE A 786 -13.55 -15.82 14.03
CA ILE A 786 -12.48 -14.97 14.54
C ILE A 786 -12.13 -15.45 15.95
N ASP A 787 -10.84 -15.60 16.24
CA ASP A 787 -10.34 -15.75 17.61
C ASP A 787 -10.42 -14.39 18.32
N THR A 788 -11.66 -13.97 18.63
CA THR A 788 -12.01 -12.61 19.07
C THR A 788 -11.21 -12.14 20.29
N GLU A 789 -10.88 -13.05 21.23
CA GLU A 789 -10.09 -12.72 22.42
C GLU A 789 -8.71 -12.15 22.06
N ASP A 790 -8.11 -12.67 20.99
CA ASP A 790 -6.78 -12.32 20.49
C ASP A 790 -6.76 -11.13 19.51
N CYS A 791 -7.92 -10.53 19.22
CA CYS A 791 -8.03 -9.38 18.32
C CYS A 791 -7.30 -8.15 18.90
N THR A 792 -6.50 -7.48 18.06
CA THR A 792 -5.72 -6.27 18.39
C THR A 792 -6.42 -4.96 18.02
N ALA A 793 -7.67 -5.00 17.56
CA ALA A 793 -8.47 -3.82 17.22
C ALA A 793 -7.82 -2.87 16.17
N CYS A 794 -7.17 -3.42 15.14
CA CYS A 794 -6.45 -2.63 14.14
C CYS A 794 -7.32 -2.05 13.00
N ASP A 795 -8.64 -2.21 13.08
CA ASP A 795 -9.69 -1.69 12.17
C ASP A 795 -9.66 -2.14 10.71
N GLU A 796 -8.62 -2.86 10.28
CA GLU A 796 -8.48 -3.33 8.88
C GLU A 796 -9.70 -4.11 8.37
N CYS A 797 -10.25 -5.04 9.18
CA CYS A 797 -11.38 -5.87 8.77
C CYS A 797 -12.70 -5.07 8.68
N THR A 798 -12.95 -4.18 9.64
CA THR A 798 -14.15 -3.34 9.68
C THR A 798 -14.13 -2.25 8.61
N ASN A 799 -12.96 -1.68 8.33
CA ASN A 799 -12.77 -0.74 7.23
C ASN A 799 -12.90 -1.42 5.85
N LEU A 800 -12.48 -2.69 5.75
CA LEU A 800 -12.67 -3.47 4.54
C LEU A 800 -14.14 -3.74 4.25
N ASN A 801 -14.89 -4.27 5.23
CA ASN A 801 -16.31 -4.53 5.08
C ASN A 801 -17.06 -4.58 6.43
N GLY A 802 -17.65 -3.45 6.83
CA GLY A 802 -18.46 -3.33 8.05
C GLY A 802 -19.82 -4.05 8.03
N ALA A 803 -20.23 -4.63 6.90
CA ALA A 803 -21.37 -5.53 6.85
C ALA A 803 -20.98 -6.94 7.33
N ILE A 804 -19.72 -7.35 7.09
CA ILE A 804 -19.18 -8.63 7.55
C ILE A 804 -18.65 -8.53 8.99
N PHE A 805 -17.89 -7.49 9.30
CA PHE A 805 -17.17 -7.35 10.56
C PHE A 805 -17.72 -6.21 11.42
N ALA A 806 -17.74 -6.40 12.73
CA ALA A 806 -18.08 -5.35 13.69
C ALA A 806 -17.25 -5.51 14.98
N TYR A 807 -17.21 -4.46 15.80
CA TYR A 807 -16.60 -4.50 17.12
C TYR A 807 -17.63 -4.69 18.23
N ASN A 808 -17.26 -5.46 19.24
CA ASN A 808 -18.00 -5.49 20.52
C ASN A 808 -17.60 -4.31 21.42
N GLU A 809 -18.22 -4.22 22.61
CA GLU A 809 -17.95 -3.15 23.59
C GLU A 809 -16.49 -3.12 24.08
N GLN A 810 -15.78 -4.25 24.01
CA GLN A 810 -14.37 -4.37 24.37
C GLN A 810 -13.41 -4.09 23.20
N LYS A 811 -13.90 -3.53 22.08
CA LYS A 811 -13.15 -3.32 20.83
C LYS A 811 -12.50 -4.61 20.28
N LYS A 812 -13.19 -5.74 20.39
CA LYS A 812 -12.77 -7.00 19.76
C LYS A 812 -13.64 -7.32 18.56
N ALA A 813 -13.01 -7.62 17.43
CA ALA A 813 -13.71 -7.86 16.18
C ALA A 813 -14.45 -9.20 16.23
N TYR A 814 -15.68 -9.22 15.70
CA TYR A 814 -16.48 -10.42 15.48
C TYR A 814 -17.13 -10.36 14.09
N ILE A 815 -17.59 -11.52 13.61
CA ILE A 815 -18.32 -11.62 12.35
C ILE A 815 -19.79 -11.31 12.63
N LYS A 816 -20.26 -10.17 12.11
CA LYS A 816 -21.66 -9.72 12.18
C LYS A 816 -22.54 -10.52 11.22
N ASP A 817 -22.13 -10.61 9.96
CA ASP A 817 -22.81 -11.41 8.93
C ASP A 817 -21.79 -11.93 7.90
N PRO A 818 -21.48 -13.24 7.86
CA PRO A 818 -20.53 -13.80 6.90
C PRO A 818 -21.02 -13.70 5.44
N ARG A 819 -22.28 -13.35 5.20
CA ARG A 819 -22.87 -13.12 3.87
C ARG A 819 -23.06 -11.63 3.56
N GLY A 820 -22.57 -10.74 4.42
CA GLY A 820 -22.61 -9.29 4.23
C GLY A 820 -21.76 -8.79 3.05
N GLY A 821 -20.98 -9.66 2.41
CA GLY A 821 -20.18 -9.35 1.24
C GLY A 821 -19.61 -10.61 0.55
N PRO A 822 -18.82 -10.42 -0.51
CA PRO A 822 -18.17 -11.49 -1.27
C PRO A 822 -17.14 -12.25 -0.41
N TYR A 823 -16.92 -13.55 -0.69
CA TYR A 823 -15.96 -14.39 0.06
C TYR A 823 -14.54 -13.82 0.05
N ARG A 824 -14.16 -13.12 -1.03
CA ARG A 824 -12.86 -12.45 -1.13
C ARG A 824 -12.58 -11.45 0.00
N ASP A 825 -13.62 -10.83 0.58
CA ASP A 825 -13.45 -9.85 1.65
C ASP A 825 -13.03 -10.54 2.96
N LEU A 826 -13.57 -11.74 3.24
CA LEU A 826 -13.12 -12.57 4.37
C LEU A 826 -11.63 -12.95 4.22
N VAL A 827 -11.23 -13.35 3.00
CA VAL A 827 -9.84 -13.73 2.70
C VAL A 827 -8.89 -12.53 2.82
N LYS A 828 -9.24 -11.38 2.21
CA LYS A 828 -8.46 -10.14 2.32
C LYS A 828 -8.36 -9.67 3.77
N ALA A 829 -9.41 -9.81 4.58
CA ALA A 829 -9.36 -9.49 6.01
C ALA A 829 -8.36 -10.38 6.77
N ALA A 830 -8.35 -11.69 6.48
CA ALA A 830 -7.39 -12.63 7.06
C ALA A 830 -5.95 -12.31 6.68
N GLU A 831 -5.71 -11.94 5.42
CA GLU A 831 -4.39 -11.54 4.92
C GLU A 831 -3.83 -10.29 5.61
N LYS A 832 -4.71 -9.32 5.90
CA LYS A 832 -4.34 -8.05 6.51
C LYS A 832 -4.28 -8.09 8.03
N CYS A 833 -4.94 -9.05 8.67
CA CYS A 833 -5.03 -9.17 10.11
C CYS A 833 -3.64 -9.26 10.78
N THR A 834 -3.26 -8.22 11.52
CA THR A 834 -1.98 -8.15 12.26
C THR A 834 -1.85 -9.26 13.30
N ALA A 835 -2.98 -9.63 13.93
CA ALA A 835 -3.04 -10.67 14.95
C ALA A 835 -3.15 -12.09 14.40
N GLN A 836 -3.42 -12.25 13.08
CA GLN A 836 -3.71 -13.53 12.41
C GLN A 836 -4.85 -14.33 13.09
N VAL A 837 -5.93 -13.64 13.45
CA VAL A 837 -7.08 -14.24 14.19
C VAL A 837 -8.32 -14.45 13.34
N ILE A 838 -8.30 -14.05 12.05
CA ILE A 838 -9.46 -14.15 11.16
C ILE A 838 -9.29 -15.40 10.30
N HIS A 839 -10.29 -16.29 10.36
CA HIS A 839 -10.34 -17.53 9.61
C HIS A 839 -11.48 -17.45 8.60
N PRO A 840 -11.18 -17.35 7.28
CA PRO A 840 -12.20 -17.11 6.26
C PRO A 840 -13.13 -18.29 6.00
N GLY A 841 -12.79 -19.49 6.47
CA GLY A 841 -13.58 -20.70 6.24
C GLY A 841 -13.60 -21.09 4.75
N THR A 842 -14.74 -21.57 4.29
CA THR A 842 -15.02 -21.87 2.87
C THR A 842 -16.12 -20.95 2.34
N PRO A 843 -16.15 -20.66 1.02
CA PRO A 843 -17.17 -19.79 0.43
C PRO A 843 -18.58 -20.35 0.63
N ALA A 844 -19.51 -19.47 0.96
CA ALA A 844 -20.94 -19.81 1.04
C ALA A 844 -21.56 -20.04 -0.35
N ASP A 845 -21.05 -19.36 -1.38
CA ASP A 845 -21.42 -19.59 -2.79
C ASP A 845 -20.21 -20.12 -3.58
N PRO A 846 -20.21 -21.39 -4.01
CA PRO A 846 -19.14 -21.97 -4.81
C PRO A 846 -19.10 -21.48 -6.27
N ASN A 847 -20.04 -20.63 -6.70
CA ASN A 847 -20.07 -20.06 -8.06
C ASN A 847 -19.62 -18.60 -8.11
N GLU A 848 -19.13 -18.03 -7.01
CA GLU A 848 -18.63 -16.66 -6.98
C GLU A 848 -17.45 -16.46 -7.96
N LYS A 849 -17.33 -15.24 -8.54
CA LYS A 849 -16.25 -14.90 -9.48
C LYS A 849 -14.88 -15.14 -8.82
N ASP A 850 -14.01 -15.85 -9.52
CA ASP A 850 -12.65 -16.19 -9.08
C ASP A 850 -12.57 -16.94 -7.74
N VAL A 851 -13.64 -17.62 -7.31
CA VAL A 851 -13.71 -18.29 -6.00
C VAL A 851 -12.57 -19.29 -5.76
N ALA A 852 -12.14 -20.04 -6.77
CA ALA A 852 -11.02 -20.98 -6.65
C ALA A 852 -9.70 -20.27 -6.26
N LYS A 853 -9.46 -19.08 -6.82
CA LYS A 853 -8.31 -18.23 -6.47
C LYS A 853 -8.39 -17.80 -5.00
N TRP A 854 -9.56 -17.38 -4.55
CA TRP A 854 -9.78 -16.93 -3.17
C TRP A 854 -9.71 -18.08 -2.16
N ILE A 855 -10.19 -19.29 -2.50
CA ILE A 855 -10.01 -20.50 -1.68
C ILE A 855 -8.52 -20.78 -1.48
N ALA A 856 -7.73 -20.77 -2.56
CA ALA A 856 -6.29 -21.02 -2.49
C ALA A 856 -5.56 -20.00 -1.59
N ARG A 857 -5.95 -18.73 -1.67
CA ARG A 857 -5.40 -17.66 -0.81
C ARG A 857 -5.80 -17.82 0.66
N GLY A 858 -7.07 -18.16 0.92
CA GLY A 858 -7.63 -18.33 2.27
C GLY A 858 -7.15 -19.58 3.01
N ALA A 859 -6.72 -20.62 2.29
CA ALA A 859 -6.45 -21.95 2.85
C ALA A 859 -5.44 -21.97 4.01
N LYS A 860 -4.42 -21.10 3.99
CA LYS A 860 -3.40 -21.04 5.05
C LYS A 860 -3.86 -20.37 6.35
N TYR A 861 -5.02 -19.71 6.32
CA TYR A 861 -5.61 -19.03 7.46
C TYR A 861 -6.69 -19.87 8.13
N ASN A 862 -7.07 -21.03 7.58
CA ASN A 862 -8.09 -21.92 8.15
C ASN A 862 -7.48 -23.00 9.06
#